data_AF-A0A538LN43-F1
#
_entry.id   AF-A0A538LN43-F1
#
_cell.length_a   1.000
_cell.length_b   1.000
_cell.length_c   1.000
_cell.angle_alpha   90.00
_cell.angle_beta   90.00
_cell.angle_gamma   90.00
#
_symmetry.space_group_name_H-M   'P 1'
#
loop_
_entity.id
_entity.type
_entity.pdbx_description
1 polymer ?
#
loop_
_entity_poly.entity_id
_entity_poly.type
_entity_poly.pdbx_seq_one_letter_code
_entity_poly.pdbx_strand_id
1 'polypeptide(L)'
;MTTSPPQPNPVPPAVKGPVPAGKGMWIWAPPRLPGSLPTANQPSATPQQSVASIHSPSDFARALLAALGDPNTGPNVEAIDAWQAAEGGFVHLNPLNTTQAEPGATIWNSLGVRTYPDWKTAVKATTQTLRNGLYPGILAALKTGNNALAVAHAVGASPWGTGNFSSVLGHTYAPVVNGTDLPAVDALVAKAQSAGLDYVVVLLGSTDASFTQQGFLDAFLPAAHAANIRVYGADIPGLADLNADIARAVSEVTYTTSDQDRIDGLVADLDPPAGATPPLPAAQDYGTGLRTAVGPNFPLVAAVPVPSVPAPPPPASVYPYQRVVSSFDAVAVVDASSSPGSQDLGPAMAALAPFGKPLIAVDQASLPLTPPPPTPAPGSTPADPARDQVLAFMKAAEDTQASSASFWSWETASQSVFDAVQSVPQFSLPAAPAPISPNAVRDWQTLLAGLGFAAPISGQWDRPTVAAIKAYQQIAAIPATGVVDDTTRTTMLTPFAPPLPPALLASSLAVPGGVVGPGGAAAPLPIQYLKGGSVDQGVDYAAPGGTPLFAMGSGTIIQEGISGFGPNAPVLQITSGPLAGRTVYYGHAGPDLVPVGAHVVQGQQISIVGYGIVGVSTGPHLEIGFAPLGRLGAGQSMLDYINSIVPSIGR
;
A
#
# COMPACT_ATOMS: atom_id res chain seq x y z
N MET A 1 38.45 2.81 47.33
CA MET A 1 38.24 2.49 45.90
C MET A 1 36.84 1.94 45.77
N THR A 2 35.87 2.78 45.42
CA THR A 2 34.48 2.37 45.18
C THR A 2 34.34 2.10 43.69
N THR A 3 34.23 0.83 43.31
CA THR A 3 33.97 0.41 41.93
C THR A 3 32.54 0.77 41.56
N SER A 4 32.37 1.67 40.60
CA SER A 4 31.07 1.96 40.01
C SER A 4 30.42 0.68 39.47
N PRO A 5 29.09 0.51 39.61
CA PRO A 5 28.41 -0.64 39.04
C PRO A 5 28.58 -0.66 37.52
N PRO A 6 28.64 -1.85 36.89
CA PRO A 6 28.73 -1.96 35.44
C PRO A 6 27.54 -1.23 34.80
N GLN A 7 27.84 -0.37 33.82
CA GLN A 7 26.83 0.26 32.99
C GLN A 7 25.96 -0.86 32.37
N PRO A 8 24.62 -0.74 32.40
CA PRO A 8 23.77 -1.67 31.69
C PRO A 8 24.19 -1.71 30.21
N ASN A 9 24.24 -2.90 29.63
CA ASN A 9 24.46 -3.04 28.19
C ASN A 9 23.47 -2.12 27.45
N PRO A 10 23.91 -1.38 26.41
CA PRO A 10 23.01 -0.57 25.61
C PRO A 10 21.84 -1.45 25.16
N VAL A 11 20.61 -1.02 25.45
CA VAL A 11 19.42 -1.65 24.88
C VAL A 11 19.60 -1.60 23.36
N PRO A 12 19.49 -2.74 22.65
CA PRO A 12 19.54 -2.73 21.19
C PRO A 12 18.52 -1.71 20.69
N PRO A 13 18.89 -0.75 19.81
CA PRO A 13 17.93 0.22 19.29
C PRO A 13 16.72 -0.51 18.70
N ALA A 14 15.54 0.08 18.90
CA ALA A 14 14.35 -0.38 18.21
C ALA A 14 14.61 -0.33 16.70
N VAL A 15 14.32 -1.41 15.99
CA VAL A 15 14.42 -1.44 14.52
C VAL A 15 13.52 -0.32 14.01
N LYS A 16 14.11 0.75 13.50
CA LYS A 16 13.42 1.90 12.90
C LYS A 16 13.61 1.84 11.40
N GLY A 17 12.62 2.26 10.63
CA GLY A 17 12.79 2.36 9.18
C GLY A 17 13.74 3.50 8.82
N PRO A 18 14.47 3.40 7.70
CA PRO A 18 15.33 4.50 7.25
C PRO A 18 14.48 5.66 6.72
N VAL A 19 14.86 6.90 7.06
CA VAL A 19 14.39 8.06 6.30
C VAL A 19 15.01 8.05 4.90
N PRO A 20 14.40 8.71 3.90
CA PRO A 20 14.99 8.79 2.57
C PRO A 20 16.42 9.33 2.60
N ALA A 21 17.34 8.57 2.01
CA ALA A 21 18.75 8.89 1.85
C ALA A 21 19.23 8.36 0.50
N GLY A 22 20.12 9.10 -0.15
CA GLY A 22 20.60 8.78 -1.49
C GLY A 22 19.82 9.50 -2.58
N LYS A 23 19.59 8.83 -3.71
CA LYS A 23 18.85 9.38 -4.85
C LYS A 23 17.44 8.83 -4.87
N GLY A 24 16.45 9.68 -5.15
CA GLY A 24 15.07 9.23 -5.27
C GLY A 24 14.26 9.89 -6.37
N MET A 25 13.03 9.41 -6.54
CA MET A 25 12.07 9.97 -7.48
C MET A 25 10.68 9.86 -6.87
N TRP A 26 9.84 10.85 -7.14
CA TRP A 26 8.46 10.84 -6.74
C TRP A 26 7.60 10.71 -7.99
N ILE A 27 6.66 9.78 -7.94
CA ILE A 27 5.81 9.44 -9.08
C ILE A 27 4.34 9.61 -8.73
N TRP A 28 3.56 9.97 -9.74
CA TRP A 28 2.12 9.83 -9.65
C TRP A 28 1.71 8.40 -10.03
N ALA A 29 1.08 7.68 -9.10
CA ALA A 29 0.45 6.40 -9.39
C ALA A 29 -1.00 6.66 -9.85
N PRO A 30 -1.41 6.18 -11.03
CA PRO A 30 -2.76 6.40 -11.51
C PRO A 30 -3.77 5.71 -10.61
N PRO A 31 -4.85 6.43 -10.20
CA PRO A 31 -5.97 5.81 -9.53
C PRO A 31 -6.66 4.87 -10.52
N ARG A 32 -7.28 3.82 -10.01
CA ARG A 32 -8.19 3.03 -10.83
C ARG A 32 -9.49 3.82 -11.04
N LEU A 33 -9.79 4.23 -12.28
CA LEU A 33 -11.00 5.03 -12.58
C LEU A 33 -12.28 4.31 -12.10
N PRO A 34 -13.22 4.97 -11.40
CA PRO A 34 -14.53 4.41 -11.11
C PRO A 34 -15.31 4.25 -12.43
N GLY A 35 -15.65 3.01 -12.77
CA GLY A 35 -16.00 2.56 -14.12
C GLY A 35 -15.11 1.40 -14.60
N SER A 36 -13.99 1.21 -13.89
CA SER A 36 -13.10 0.06 -13.92
C SER A 36 -12.88 -0.43 -12.48
N LEU A 37 -13.73 -1.31 -11.96
CA LEU A 37 -13.56 -1.88 -10.60
C LEU A 37 -12.88 -3.27 -10.65
N PRO A 38 -11.92 -3.57 -9.76
CA PRO A 38 -11.52 -4.90 -9.31
C PRO A 38 -11.83 -4.98 -7.81
N THR A 39 -12.89 -5.65 -7.39
CA THR A 39 -13.01 -5.88 -5.95
C THR A 39 -11.98 -6.95 -5.55
N ALA A 40 -10.99 -6.54 -4.74
CA ALA A 40 -10.02 -7.42 -4.10
C ALA A 40 -10.74 -8.26 -3.03
N ASN A 41 -11.17 -9.45 -3.43
CA ASN A 41 -11.48 -10.58 -2.56
C ASN A 41 -11.55 -11.83 -3.45
N GLN A 42 -10.53 -12.69 -3.42
CA GLN A 42 -10.71 -14.13 -3.66
C GLN A 42 -9.65 -14.92 -2.88
N PRO A 43 -10.04 -15.66 -1.83
CA PRO A 43 -9.34 -16.89 -1.46
C PRO A 43 -9.59 -17.95 -2.53
N SER A 44 -8.70 -18.93 -2.59
CA SER A 44 -8.79 -20.25 -3.25
C SER A 44 -10.09 -20.55 -4.01
N ALA A 45 -9.95 -20.74 -5.32
CA ALA A 45 -10.99 -21.12 -6.27
C ALA A 45 -11.99 -22.17 -5.76
N THR A 46 -13.28 -21.95 -6.02
CA THR A 46 -14.24 -22.97 -6.50
C THR A 46 -15.37 -22.32 -7.32
N PRO A 47 -16.10 -23.08 -8.17
CA PRO A 47 -16.24 -22.76 -9.59
C PRO A 47 -17.53 -22.01 -9.92
N GLN A 48 -17.43 -20.70 -10.10
CA GLN A 48 -18.12 -19.95 -11.15
C GLN A 48 -17.84 -18.46 -10.92
N GLN A 49 -16.79 -17.93 -11.56
CA GLN A 49 -16.90 -16.55 -12.03
C GLN A 49 -18.14 -16.55 -12.94
N SER A 50 -19.21 -15.89 -12.52
CA SER A 50 -20.41 -15.81 -13.33
C SER A 50 -19.99 -15.21 -14.67
N VAL A 51 -20.18 -15.94 -15.75
CA VAL A 51 -19.66 -15.50 -17.05
C VAL A 51 -20.34 -14.24 -17.59
N ALA A 52 -21.22 -13.60 -16.79
CA ALA A 52 -21.85 -12.32 -17.05
C ALA A 52 -20.99 -11.10 -16.65
N SER A 53 -19.87 -11.27 -15.93
CA SER A 53 -19.06 -10.17 -15.37
C SER A 53 -17.66 -10.03 -16.00
N ILE A 54 -17.46 -10.54 -17.22
CA ILE A 54 -16.18 -10.38 -17.92
C ILE A 54 -16.13 -8.98 -18.54
N HIS A 55 -15.26 -8.11 -18.03
CA HIS A 55 -15.11 -6.74 -18.51
C HIS A 55 -13.68 -6.39 -18.92
N SER A 56 -12.72 -7.27 -18.64
CA SER A 56 -11.31 -7.12 -18.96
C SER A 56 -10.66 -8.42 -19.47
N PRO A 57 -9.51 -8.34 -20.16
CA PRO A 57 -8.72 -9.50 -20.53
C PRO A 57 -8.42 -10.43 -19.34
N SER A 58 -8.09 -9.87 -18.18
CA SER A 58 -7.80 -10.66 -16.98
C SER A 58 -9.04 -11.38 -16.46
N ASP A 59 -10.24 -10.78 -16.53
CA ASP A 59 -11.48 -11.47 -16.16
C ASP A 59 -11.74 -12.68 -17.08
N PHE A 60 -11.44 -12.53 -18.37
CA PHE A 60 -11.53 -13.63 -19.31
C PHE A 60 -10.48 -14.71 -19.05
N ALA A 61 -9.22 -14.34 -18.79
CA ALA A 61 -8.15 -15.26 -18.44
C ALA A 61 -8.51 -16.11 -17.22
N ARG A 62 -9.01 -15.45 -16.17
CA ARG A 62 -9.45 -16.12 -14.93
C ARG A 62 -10.66 -17.03 -15.16
N ALA A 63 -11.62 -16.61 -15.98
CA ALA A 63 -12.79 -17.41 -16.32
C ALA A 63 -12.42 -18.63 -17.18
N LEU A 64 -11.46 -18.46 -18.09
CA LEU A 64 -10.91 -19.52 -18.92
C LEU A 64 -10.15 -20.55 -18.08
N LEU A 65 -9.25 -20.11 -17.18
CA LEU A 65 -8.52 -20.99 -16.25
C LEU A 65 -9.49 -21.79 -15.36
N ALA A 66 -10.53 -21.13 -14.83
CA ALA A 66 -11.56 -21.79 -14.05
C ALA A 66 -12.34 -22.84 -14.86
N ALA A 67 -12.68 -22.55 -16.13
CA ALA A 67 -13.35 -23.50 -17.02
C ALA A 67 -12.46 -24.68 -17.43
N LEU A 68 -11.14 -24.44 -17.53
CA LEU A 68 -10.12 -25.46 -17.77
C LEU A 68 -9.83 -26.32 -16.52
N GLY A 69 -10.08 -25.78 -15.33
CA GLY A 69 -9.73 -26.42 -14.06
C GLY A 69 -8.26 -26.25 -13.67
N ASP A 70 -7.62 -25.19 -14.18
CA ASP A 70 -6.20 -24.91 -14.00
C ASP A 70 -5.98 -23.79 -12.95
N PRO A 71 -4.78 -23.69 -12.32
CA PRO A 71 -4.48 -22.69 -11.30
C PRO A 71 -4.66 -21.24 -11.80
N ASN A 72 -5.29 -20.41 -10.97
CA ASN A 72 -5.49 -18.99 -11.24
C ASN A 72 -4.38 -18.14 -10.59
N THR A 73 -3.17 -18.27 -11.12
CA THR A 73 -1.96 -17.63 -10.60
C THR A 73 -1.57 -16.41 -11.43
N GLY A 74 -0.78 -15.51 -10.86
CA GLY A 74 -0.22 -14.34 -11.57
C GLY A 74 0.39 -14.70 -12.92
N PRO A 75 1.32 -15.67 -13.01
CA PRO A 75 1.94 -16.08 -14.27
C PRO A 75 0.97 -16.65 -15.32
N ASN A 76 -0.09 -17.36 -14.92
CA ASN A 76 -1.09 -17.88 -15.86
C ASN A 76 -2.00 -16.77 -16.40
N VAL A 77 -2.38 -15.83 -15.54
CA VAL A 77 -3.21 -14.69 -15.93
C VAL A 77 -2.41 -13.76 -16.85
N GLU A 78 -1.15 -13.48 -16.51
CA GLU A 78 -0.22 -12.72 -17.35
C GLU A 78 -0.04 -13.37 -18.74
N ALA A 79 0.16 -14.69 -18.78
CA ALA A 79 0.33 -15.40 -20.05
C ALA A 79 -0.90 -15.32 -20.94
N ILE A 80 -2.10 -15.51 -20.38
CA ILE A 80 -3.34 -15.47 -21.17
C ILE A 80 -3.68 -14.04 -21.54
N ASP A 81 -3.38 -13.04 -20.72
CA ASP A 81 -3.56 -11.62 -21.05
C ASP A 81 -2.63 -11.20 -22.20
N ALA A 82 -1.36 -11.58 -22.16
CA ALA A 82 -0.42 -11.33 -23.26
C ALA A 82 -0.84 -12.06 -24.55
N TRP A 83 -1.39 -13.28 -24.43
CA TRP A 83 -1.92 -14.02 -25.56
C TRP A 83 -3.14 -13.33 -26.18
N GLN A 84 -4.09 -12.88 -25.37
CA GLN A 84 -5.25 -12.10 -25.83
C GLN A 84 -4.84 -10.79 -26.52
N ALA A 85 -3.79 -10.14 -26.03
CA ALA A 85 -3.25 -8.93 -26.65
C ALA A 85 -2.63 -9.22 -28.03
N ALA A 86 -1.90 -10.33 -28.16
CA ALA A 86 -1.33 -10.77 -29.43
C ALA A 86 -2.42 -11.17 -30.46
N GLU A 87 -3.55 -11.69 -29.98
CA GLU A 87 -4.70 -12.08 -30.81
C GLU A 87 -5.61 -10.89 -31.17
N GLY A 88 -5.73 -9.88 -30.30
CA GLY A 88 -6.58 -8.70 -30.52
C GLY A 88 -8.09 -8.99 -30.52
N GLY A 89 -8.51 -10.19 -30.10
CA GLY A 89 -9.89 -10.68 -30.25
C GLY A 89 -10.89 -10.20 -29.20
N PHE A 90 -10.43 -9.46 -28.18
CA PHE A 90 -11.25 -9.09 -27.02
C PHE A 90 -12.46 -8.22 -27.40
N VAL A 91 -12.31 -7.37 -28.42
CA VAL A 91 -13.31 -6.38 -28.87
C VAL A 91 -14.60 -6.97 -29.47
N HIS A 92 -14.62 -8.28 -29.78
CA HIS A 92 -15.78 -8.94 -30.41
C HIS A 92 -16.21 -10.23 -29.69
N LEU A 93 -16.01 -10.26 -28.35
CA LEU A 93 -16.37 -11.38 -27.48
C LEU A 93 -15.65 -12.69 -27.83
N ASN A 94 -14.45 -12.65 -28.43
CA ASN A 94 -13.65 -13.83 -28.74
C ASN A 94 -12.13 -13.58 -28.54
N PRO A 95 -11.66 -13.43 -27.28
CA PRO A 95 -10.33 -12.90 -27.00
C PRO A 95 -9.13 -13.68 -27.57
N LEU A 96 -9.28 -14.98 -27.80
CA LEU A 96 -8.25 -15.83 -28.41
C LEU A 96 -8.56 -16.23 -29.87
N ASN A 97 -9.52 -15.54 -30.52
CA ASN A 97 -9.91 -15.76 -31.92
C ASN A 97 -10.26 -17.22 -32.30
N THR A 98 -10.91 -17.97 -31.42
CA THR A 98 -11.32 -19.35 -31.76
C THR A 98 -12.37 -19.38 -32.88
N THR A 99 -12.34 -20.42 -33.71
CA THR A 99 -13.33 -20.70 -34.76
C THR A 99 -14.47 -21.64 -34.30
N GLN A 100 -14.43 -22.09 -33.04
CA GLN A 100 -15.34 -23.08 -32.46
C GLN A 100 -16.80 -22.62 -32.50
N ALA A 101 -17.66 -23.36 -33.19
CA ALA A 101 -19.07 -23.01 -33.33
C ALA A 101 -19.85 -23.25 -32.02
N GLU A 102 -20.72 -22.31 -31.66
CA GLU A 102 -21.66 -22.41 -30.54
C GLU A 102 -23.01 -21.77 -30.89
N PRO A 103 -24.12 -22.13 -30.23
CA PRO A 103 -25.43 -21.53 -30.46
C PRO A 103 -25.40 -20.01 -30.30
N GLY A 104 -25.94 -19.28 -31.30
CA GLY A 104 -25.98 -17.82 -31.31
C GLY A 104 -24.68 -17.14 -31.75
N ALA A 105 -23.60 -17.88 -32.03
CA ALA A 105 -22.36 -17.32 -32.54
C ALA A 105 -22.47 -16.96 -34.03
N THR A 106 -21.96 -15.78 -34.41
CA THR A 106 -21.83 -15.34 -35.81
C THR A 106 -20.39 -15.50 -36.30
N ILE A 107 -20.18 -15.43 -37.62
CA ILE A 107 -18.84 -15.47 -38.22
C ILE A 107 -18.35 -14.04 -38.38
N TRP A 108 -17.20 -13.73 -37.78
CA TRP A 108 -16.57 -12.42 -37.81
C TRP A 108 -15.79 -12.19 -39.12
N ASN A 109 -15.07 -13.21 -39.61
CA ASN A 109 -14.21 -13.07 -40.79
C ASN A 109 -14.20 -14.32 -41.70
N SER A 110 -13.53 -14.22 -42.85
CA SER A 110 -13.43 -15.31 -43.85
C SER A 110 -12.67 -16.55 -43.37
N LEU A 111 -11.89 -16.45 -42.29
CA LEU A 111 -11.16 -17.55 -41.66
C LEU A 111 -12.04 -18.35 -40.68
N GLY A 112 -13.30 -17.94 -40.49
CA GLY A 112 -14.25 -18.64 -39.64
C GLY A 112 -14.15 -18.28 -38.16
N VAL A 113 -13.41 -17.22 -37.80
CA VAL A 113 -13.36 -16.68 -36.42
C VAL A 113 -14.77 -16.28 -36.02
N ARG A 114 -15.16 -16.59 -34.78
CA ARG A 114 -16.51 -16.35 -34.28
C ARG A 114 -16.65 -15.04 -33.51
N THR A 115 -17.85 -14.49 -33.48
CA THR A 115 -18.31 -13.55 -32.45
C THR A 115 -19.37 -14.26 -31.63
N TYR A 116 -19.20 -14.33 -30.31
CA TYR A 116 -20.13 -15.03 -29.43
C TYR A 116 -21.21 -14.11 -28.88
N PRO A 117 -22.43 -14.62 -28.60
CA PRO A 117 -23.55 -13.80 -28.14
C PRO A 117 -23.38 -13.32 -26.69
N ASP A 118 -22.58 -14.04 -25.90
CA ASP A 118 -22.23 -13.70 -24.53
C ASP A 118 -20.88 -14.33 -24.15
N TRP A 119 -20.32 -13.81 -23.07
CA TRP A 119 -19.07 -14.26 -22.48
C TRP A 119 -19.12 -15.71 -22.00
N LYS A 120 -20.28 -16.22 -21.59
CA LYS A 120 -20.50 -17.64 -21.23
C LYS A 120 -20.18 -18.55 -22.40
N THR A 121 -20.68 -18.18 -23.56
CA THR A 121 -20.49 -18.91 -24.80
C THR A 121 -19.05 -18.77 -25.30
N ALA A 122 -18.44 -17.59 -25.15
CA ALA A 122 -17.03 -17.36 -25.49
C ALA A 122 -16.05 -18.23 -24.68
N VAL A 123 -16.21 -18.27 -23.35
CA VAL A 123 -15.37 -19.09 -22.46
C VAL A 123 -15.58 -20.58 -22.76
N LYS A 124 -16.82 -21.01 -22.96
CA LYS A 124 -17.15 -22.40 -23.33
C LYS A 124 -16.48 -22.81 -24.64
N ALA A 125 -16.58 -21.98 -25.68
CA ALA A 125 -16.01 -22.26 -26.99
C ALA A 125 -14.47 -22.31 -26.94
N THR A 126 -13.84 -21.37 -26.24
CA THR A 126 -12.39 -21.33 -26.05
C THR A 126 -11.90 -22.57 -25.28
N THR A 127 -12.63 -22.98 -24.23
CA THR A 127 -12.35 -24.20 -23.46
C THR A 127 -12.43 -25.46 -24.33
N GLN A 128 -13.47 -25.57 -25.17
CA GLN A 128 -13.61 -26.70 -26.11
C GLN A 128 -12.46 -26.73 -27.13
N THR A 129 -12.06 -25.56 -27.61
CA THR A 129 -10.93 -25.43 -28.55
C THR A 129 -9.66 -25.98 -27.91
N LEU A 130 -9.32 -25.53 -26.71
CA LEU A 130 -8.12 -25.99 -26.00
C LEU A 130 -8.16 -27.50 -25.65
N ARG A 131 -9.37 -28.05 -25.42
CA ARG A 131 -9.57 -29.49 -25.09
C ARG A 131 -9.77 -30.40 -26.30
N ASN A 132 -9.69 -29.90 -27.54
CA ASN A 132 -9.96 -30.71 -28.74
C ASN A 132 -8.88 -31.77 -29.08
N GLY A 133 -7.79 -31.83 -28.30
CA GLY A 133 -6.68 -32.77 -28.46
C GLY A 133 -5.44 -32.20 -29.15
N LEU A 134 -5.48 -30.98 -29.69
CA LEU A 134 -4.37 -30.37 -30.42
C LEU A 134 -3.41 -29.55 -29.54
N TYR A 135 -3.79 -29.25 -28.29
CA TYR A 135 -3.08 -28.28 -27.42
C TYR A 135 -2.56 -28.86 -26.08
N PRO A 136 -2.01 -30.09 -26.03
CA PRO A 136 -1.59 -30.70 -24.76
C PRO A 136 -0.46 -29.94 -24.06
N GLY A 137 0.44 -29.31 -24.82
CA GLY A 137 1.54 -28.50 -24.24
C GLY A 137 1.04 -27.25 -23.51
N ILE A 138 0.04 -26.56 -24.08
CA ILE A 138 -0.57 -25.37 -23.49
C ILE A 138 -1.28 -25.76 -22.18
N LEU A 139 -2.10 -26.81 -22.22
CA LEU A 139 -2.80 -27.31 -21.03
C LEU A 139 -1.82 -27.74 -19.92
N ALA A 140 -0.69 -28.37 -20.27
CA ALA A 140 0.32 -28.75 -19.28
C ALA A 140 1.02 -27.53 -18.64
N ALA A 141 1.35 -26.52 -19.43
CA ALA A 141 1.96 -25.29 -18.95
C ALA A 141 1.01 -24.51 -18.01
N LEU A 142 -0.25 -24.34 -18.42
CA LEU A 142 -1.29 -23.70 -17.60
C LEU A 142 -1.55 -24.49 -16.31
N LYS A 143 -1.61 -25.82 -16.37
CA LYS A 143 -1.79 -26.64 -15.17
C LYS A 143 -0.64 -26.53 -14.16
N THR A 144 0.57 -26.22 -14.63
CA THR A 144 1.74 -26.00 -13.75
C THR A 144 1.66 -24.64 -13.05
N GLY A 145 1.20 -23.60 -13.76
CA GLY A 145 0.76 -22.34 -13.15
C GLY A 145 1.83 -21.41 -12.60
N ASN A 146 3.10 -21.58 -12.95
CA ASN A 146 4.19 -20.84 -12.33
C ASN A 146 5.09 -20.08 -13.31
N ASN A 147 4.85 -20.15 -14.62
CA ASN A 147 5.75 -19.60 -15.62
C ASN A 147 5.01 -19.16 -16.89
N ALA A 148 4.85 -17.85 -17.07
CA ALA A 148 4.16 -17.28 -18.22
C ALA A 148 4.90 -17.54 -19.56
N LEU A 149 6.23 -17.54 -19.52
CA LEU A 149 7.09 -17.81 -20.67
C LEU A 149 6.93 -19.25 -21.18
N ALA A 150 6.72 -20.21 -20.27
CA ALA A 150 6.44 -21.60 -20.64
C ALA A 150 5.12 -21.74 -21.42
N VAL A 151 4.09 -20.96 -21.06
CA VAL A 151 2.81 -20.92 -21.79
C VAL A 151 3.01 -20.31 -23.18
N ALA A 152 3.74 -19.20 -23.30
CA ALA A 152 4.03 -18.57 -24.58
C ALA A 152 4.79 -19.49 -25.56
N HIS A 153 5.81 -20.21 -25.07
CA HIS A 153 6.52 -21.21 -25.86
C HIS A 153 5.62 -22.40 -26.24
N ALA A 154 4.74 -22.85 -25.34
CA ALA A 154 3.80 -23.92 -25.64
C ALA A 154 2.78 -23.54 -26.71
N VAL A 155 2.32 -22.28 -26.75
CA VAL A 155 1.47 -21.76 -27.82
C VAL A 155 2.23 -21.71 -29.14
N GLY A 156 3.46 -21.21 -29.13
CA GLY A 156 4.31 -21.17 -30.33
C GLY A 156 4.72 -22.53 -30.90
N ALA A 157 4.76 -23.56 -30.06
CA ALA A 157 5.02 -24.94 -30.48
C ALA A 157 3.74 -25.69 -30.94
N SER A 158 2.57 -25.05 -30.87
CA SER A 158 1.28 -25.64 -31.23
C SER A 158 0.79 -25.16 -32.59
N PRO A 159 -0.26 -25.78 -33.17
CA PRO A 159 -0.92 -25.27 -34.37
C PRO A 159 -1.72 -23.96 -34.18
N TRP A 160 -1.70 -23.33 -33.00
CA TRP A 160 -2.45 -22.11 -32.73
C TRP A 160 -1.87 -20.89 -33.47
N GLY A 161 -2.74 -20.08 -34.09
CA GLY A 161 -2.35 -19.11 -35.12
C GLY A 161 -1.42 -17.95 -34.68
N THR A 162 -1.42 -17.57 -33.40
CA THR A 162 -0.59 -16.48 -32.87
C THR A 162 0.91 -16.79 -32.83
N GLY A 163 1.29 -18.07 -32.76
CA GLY A 163 2.69 -18.43 -32.55
C GLY A 163 3.21 -18.02 -31.16
N ASN A 164 4.54 -17.94 -31.01
CA ASN A 164 5.15 -17.60 -29.73
C ASN A 164 5.03 -16.09 -29.45
N PHE A 165 4.27 -15.71 -28.42
CA PHE A 165 4.04 -14.33 -27.99
C PHE A 165 4.95 -13.88 -26.84
N SER A 166 6.07 -14.57 -26.57
CA SER A 166 6.97 -14.24 -25.46
C SER A 166 7.50 -12.80 -25.48
N SER A 167 7.50 -12.14 -26.65
CA SER A 167 7.86 -10.73 -26.80
C SER A 167 6.80 -9.74 -26.29
N VAL A 168 5.65 -10.22 -25.83
CA VAL A 168 4.52 -9.42 -25.30
C VAL A 168 4.36 -9.62 -23.79
N LEU A 169 5.05 -10.60 -23.18
CA LEU A 169 5.07 -10.81 -21.73
C LEU A 169 5.78 -9.65 -21.02
N GLY A 170 5.31 -9.25 -19.83
CA GLY A 170 5.82 -8.08 -19.09
C GLY A 170 5.47 -6.70 -19.67
N HIS A 171 4.76 -6.61 -20.81
CA HIS A 171 4.47 -5.32 -21.48
C HIS A 171 3.15 -4.63 -21.06
N THR A 172 2.41 -5.15 -20.08
CA THR A 172 1.09 -4.59 -19.72
C THR A 172 0.97 -4.23 -18.24
N TYR A 173 1.46 -3.03 -17.90
CA TYR A 173 0.76 -2.05 -17.06
C TYR A 173 1.32 -0.65 -17.38
N ALA A 174 1.00 -0.13 -18.57
CA ALA A 174 0.93 1.30 -18.81
C ALA A 174 -0.54 1.72 -18.72
N PRO A 175 -1.06 2.11 -17.55
CA PRO A 175 -2.29 2.88 -17.50
C PRO A 175 -2.09 4.14 -18.36
N VAL A 176 -2.84 4.24 -19.47
CA VAL A 176 -2.88 5.46 -20.26
C VAL A 176 -3.63 6.50 -19.44
N VAL A 177 -2.88 7.46 -18.90
CA VAL A 177 -3.43 8.74 -18.46
C VAL A 177 -2.80 9.79 -19.37
N ASN A 178 -3.62 10.42 -20.20
CA ASN A 178 -3.24 11.55 -21.06
C ASN A 178 -2.13 11.28 -22.09
N GLY A 179 -2.27 10.22 -22.88
CA GLY A 179 -1.50 10.05 -24.12
C GLY A 179 0.02 9.95 -23.94
N THR A 180 0.48 9.68 -22.72
CA THR A 180 1.86 9.29 -22.41
C THR A 180 1.82 7.98 -21.64
N ASP A 181 2.49 6.96 -22.15
CA ASP A 181 2.59 5.66 -21.49
C ASP A 181 3.35 5.84 -20.18
N LEU A 182 2.72 5.57 -19.03
CA LEU A 182 3.47 5.22 -17.83
C LEU A 182 4.28 3.95 -18.15
N PRO A 183 5.57 3.85 -17.81
CA PRO A 183 6.30 2.63 -18.05
C PRO A 183 5.59 1.47 -17.34
N ALA A 184 5.54 0.29 -17.96
CA ALA A 184 5.22 -0.94 -17.24
C ALA A 184 6.00 -0.97 -15.92
N VAL A 185 5.42 -1.47 -14.83
CA VAL A 185 6.04 -1.51 -13.49
C VAL A 185 7.50 -1.99 -13.57
N ASP A 186 7.76 -3.04 -14.35
CA ASP A 186 9.11 -3.57 -14.59
C ASP A 186 10.05 -2.57 -15.26
N ALA A 187 9.57 -1.82 -16.25
CA ALA A 187 10.34 -0.78 -16.91
C ALA A 187 10.62 0.41 -15.98
N LEU A 188 9.66 0.77 -15.12
CA LEU A 188 9.86 1.82 -14.12
C LEU A 188 10.90 1.40 -13.08
N VAL A 189 10.80 0.18 -12.56
CA VAL A 189 11.77 -0.39 -11.60
C VAL A 189 13.15 -0.53 -12.25
N ALA A 190 13.24 -1.07 -13.47
CA ALA A 190 14.51 -1.19 -14.18
C ALA A 190 15.15 0.18 -14.46
N LYS A 191 14.34 1.18 -14.81
CA LYS A 191 14.80 2.56 -15.03
C LYS A 191 15.33 3.16 -13.72
N ALA A 192 14.58 3.03 -12.63
CA ALA A 192 15.01 3.48 -11.30
C ALA A 192 16.32 2.80 -10.87
N GLN A 193 16.42 1.48 -11.06
CA GLN A 193 17.63 0.72 -10.75
C GLN A 193 18.82 1.16 -11.62
N SER A 194 18.61 1.37 -12.92
CA SER A 194 19.65 1.81 -13.85
C SER A 194 20.19 3.20 -13.53
N ALA A 195 19.33 4.09 -13.03
CA ALA A 195 19.70 5.43 -12.60
C ALA A 195 20.38 5.46 -11.23
N GLY A 196 20.44 4.32 -10.53
CA GLY A 196 20.98 4.22 -9.19
C GLY A 196 20.11 4.93 -8.16
N LEU A 197 18.77 4.85 -8.30
CA LEU A 197 17.86 5.32 -7.28
C LEU A 197 17.87 4.36 -6.08
N ASP A 198 17.91 4.91 -4.88
CA ASP A 198 17.85 4.16 -3.62
C ASP A 198 16.40 4.06 -3.09
N TYR A 199 15.52 4.95 -3.54
CA TYR A 199 14.11 4.94 -3.17
C TYR A 199 13.19 5.57 -4.22
N VAL A 200 11.90 5.23 -4.14
CA VAL A 200 10.81 5.86 -4.89
C VAL A 200 9.71 6.30 -3.92
N VAL A 201 9.17 7.50 -4.11
CA VAL A 201 7.99 8.01 -3.42
C VAL A 201 6.79 7.87 -4.35
N VAL A 202 5.70 7.27 -3.89
CA VAL A 202 4.50 7.01 -4.69
C VAL A 202 3.36 7.82 -4.11
N LEU A 203 2.70 8.66 -4.90
CA LEU A 203 1.48 9.35 -4.43
C LEU A 203 0.30 8.37 -4.32
N LEU A 204 -0.17 8.13 -3.09
CA LEU A 204 -1.17 7.13 -2.72
C LEU A 204 -2.51 7.72 -2.27
N GLY A 205 -2.55 8.99 -1.90
CA GLY A 205 -3.76 9.62 -1.36
C GLY A 205 -3.82 11.10 -1.71
N SER A 206 -5.02 11.58 -2.03
CA SER A 206 -5.31 13.00 -2.19
C SER A 206 -6.56 13.43 -1.42
N THR A 207 -6.85 14.72 -1.47
CA THR A 207 -7.89 15.44 -0.71
C THR A 207 -9.33 14.92 -0.88
N ASP A 208 -9.55 13.94 -1.75
CA ASP A 208 -10.80 13.22 -2.05
C ASP A 208 -11.00 11.94 -1.22
N ALA A 209 -10.18 11.72 -0.18
CA ALA A 209 -10.39 10.78 0.92
C ALA A 209 -10.27 9.28 0.60
N SER A 210 -9.76 8.88 -0.58
CA SER A 210 -9.65 7.46 -0.94
C SER A 210 -8.23 7.02 -1.29
N PHE A 211 -7.74 6.00 -0.59
CA PHE A 211 -6.58 5.21 -0.97
C PHE A 211 -7.03 4.20 -2.04
N THR A 212 -6.62 4.38 -3.30
CA THR A 212 -7.12 3.62 -4.48
C THR A 212 -6.01 2.96 -5.31
N GLN A 213 -4.78 3.01 -4.81
CA GLN A 213 -3.55 2.62 -5.50
C GLN A 213 -3.10 1.20 -5.15
N GLN A 214 -3.91 0.42 -4.43
CA GLN A 214 -3.58 -0.94 -3.97
C GLN A 214 -3.11 -1.85 -5.12
N GLY A 215 -3.80 -1.82 -6.26
CA GLY A 215 -3.41 -2.63 -7.42
C GLY A 215 -2.08 -2.23 -8.06
N PHE A 216 -1.69 -0.96 -7.96
CA PHE A 216 -0.34 -0.53 -8.36
C PHE A 216 0.70 -1.03 -7.35
N LEU A 217 0.42 -0.89 -6.05
CA LEU A 217 1.31 -1.35 -4.98
C LEU A 217 1.54 -2.86 -4.99
N ASP A 218 0.51 -3.67 -5.30
CA ASP A 218 0.63 -5.13 -5.45
C ASP A 218 1.65 -5.54 -6.49
N ALA A 219 1.79 -4.76 -7.57
CA ALA A 219 2.77 -5.00 -8.62
C ALA A 219 4.12 -4.33 -8.31
N PHE A 220 4.09 -3.09 -7.81
CA PHE A 220 5.28 -2.26 -7.69
C PHE A 220 6.14 -2.60 -6.46
N LEU A 221 5.53 -2.87 -5.30
CA LEU A 221 6.29 -3.11 -4.06
C LEU A 221 7.21 -4.33 -4.16
N PRO A 222 6.74 -5.52 -4.60
CA PRO A 222 7.62 -6.70 -4.68
C PRO A 222 8.75 -6.48 -5.71
N ALA A 223 8.44 -5.84 -6.84
CA ALA A 223 9.41 -5.55 -7.89
C ALA A 223 10.48 -4.55 -7.43
N ALA A 224 10.06 -3.45 -6.78
CA ALA A 224 10.97 -2.45 -6.23
C ALA A 224 11.86 -3.03 -5.12
N HIS A 225 11.28 -3.80 -4.19
CA HIS A 225 12.04 -4.43 -3.11
C HIS A 225 13.04 -5.47 -3.62
N ALA A 226 12.66 -6.27 -4.62
CA ALA A 226 13.58 -7.19 -5.29
C ALA A 226 14.75 -6.45 -5.98
N ALA A 227 14.54 -5.20 -6.42
CA ALA A 227 15.57 -4.33 -6.96
C ALA A 227 16.38 -3.56 -5.90
N ASN A 228 16.14 -3.80 -4.60
CA ASN A 228 16.68 -3.04 -3.47
C ASN A 228 16.33 -1.54 -3.48
N ILE A 229 15.13 -1.20 -3.96
CA ILE A 229 14.61 0.16 -3.98
C ILE A 229 13.56 0.27 -2.88
N ARG A 230 13.77 1.19 -1.92
CA ARG A 230 12.79 1.48 -0.88
C ARG A 230 11.58 2.22 -1.44
N VAL A 231 10.40 1.97 -0.91
CA VAL A 231 9.16 2.61 -1.38
C VAL A 231 8.52 3.41 -0.26
N TYR A 232 8.36 4.71 -0.45
CA TYR A 232 7.64 5.59 0.48
C TYR A 232 6.29 5.95 -0.13
N GLY A 233 5.21 5.90 0.64
CA GLY A 233 3.93 6.48 0.22
C GLY A 233 3.93 8.00 0.39
N ALA A 234 3.22 8.75 -0.44
CA ALA A 234 2.90 10.15 -0.23
C ALA A 234 1.38 10.33 -0.11
N ASP A 235 0.95 11.07 0.91
CA ASP A 235 -0.44 11.41 1.19
C ASP A 235 -0.61 12.93 1.23
N ILE A 236 -1.61 13.45 0.53
CA ILE A 236 -1.96 14.88 0.55
C ILE A 236 -3.23 15.07 1.41
N PRO A 237 -3.10 15.30 2.73
CA PRO A 237 -4.26 15.49 3.61
C PRO A 237 -5.03 16.77 3.31
N GLY A 238 -6.36 16.68 3.40
CA GLY A 238 -7.24 17.85 3.24
C GLY A 238 -7.25 18.77 4.47
N LEU A 239 -6.89 18.25 5.65
CA LEU A 239 -6.84 18.89 6.97
C LEU A 239 -8.18 19.43 7.48
N ALA A 240 -9.28 19.16 6.77
CA ALA A 240 -10.63 19.51 7.19
C ALA A 240 -11.24 18.47 8.14
N ASP A 241 -10.98 17.18 7.89
CA ASP A 241 -11.33 16.07 8.76
C ASP A 241 -10.06 15.28 9.09
N LEU A 242 -9.44 15.67 10.21
CA LEU A 242 -8.19 15.08 10.67
C LEU A 242 -8.31 13.57 10.93
N ASN A 243 -9.47 13.09 11.38
CA ASN A 243 -9.66 11.67 11.65
C ASN A 243 -9.73 10.87 10.35
N ALA A 244 -10.42 11.40 9.34
CA ALA A 244 -10.46 10.78 8.02
C ALA A 244 -9.08 10.78 7.33
N ASP A 245 -8.34 11.89 7.44
CA ASP A 245 -6.98 12.00 6.88
C ASP A 245 -6.01 11.02 7.58
N ILE A 246 -6.05 10.95 8.91
CA ILE A 246 -5.21 9.99 9.66
C ILE A 246 -5.62 8.55 9.34
N ALA A 247 -6.92 8.25 9.23
CA ALA A 247 -7.40 6.90 8.90
C ALA A 247 -6.97 6.46 7.48
N ARG A 248 -6.97 7.38 6.51
CA ARG A 248 -6.47 7.11 5.15
C ARG A 248 -4.96 6.85 5.17
N ALA A 249 -4.18 7.75 5.78
CA ALA A 249 -2.73 7.56 5.92
C ALA A 249 -2.36 6.27 6.67
N VAL A 250 -3.13 5.89 7.69
CA VAL A 250 -2.98 4.59 8.38
C VAL A 250 -3.29 3.43 7.44
N SER A 251 -4.29 3.54 6.58
CA SER A 251 -4.64 2.49 5.60
C SER A 251 -3.51 2.28 4.58
N GLU A 252 -2.84 3.35 4.16
CA GLU A 252 -1.65 3.28 3.30
C GLU A 252 -0.45 2.66 4.02
N VAL A 253 -0.18 3.12 5.24
CA VAL A 253 0.92 2.63 6.10
C VAL A 253 0.77 1.17 6.48
N THR A 254 -0.45 0.66 6.56
CA THR A 254 -0.74 -0.72 6.98
C THR A 254 -1.01 -1.67 5.83
N TYR A 255 -1.13 -1.16 4.61
CA TYR A 255 -1.33 -1.98 3.41
C TYR A 255 -0.20 -2.99 3.27
N THR A 256 -0.52 -4.25 2.97
CA THR A 256 0.48 -5.28 2.70
C THR A 256 0.09 -6.03 1.44
N THR A 257 1.08 -6.32 0.59
CA THR A 257 0.86 -7.19 -0.56
C THR A 257 0.69 -8.64 -0.10
N SER A 258 0.31 -9.54 -1.02
CA SER A 258 0.28 -10.98 -0.75
C SER A 258 1.63 -11.52 -0.29
N ASP A 259 2.71 -10.92 -0.77
CA ASP A 259 4.09 -11.29 -0.48
C ASP A 259 4.63 -10.62 0.79
N GLN A 260 3.74 -9.92 1.52
CA GLN A 260 4.02 -9.20 2.77
C GLN A 260 4.91 -7.96 2.60
N ASP A 261 5.07 -7.47 1.37
CA ASP A 261 5.71 -6.18 1.11
C ASP A 261 4.82 -5.03 1.54
N ARG A 262 5.44 -3.94 1.96
CA ARG A 262 4.79 -2.71 2.39
C ARG A 262 5.72 -1.53 2.22
N ILE A 263 5.14 -0.33 2.09
CA ILE A 263 5.91 0.91 2.12
C ILE A 263 6.84 1.00 3.35
N ASP A 264 8.06 1.48 3.12
CA ASP A 264 9.14 1.68 4.09
C ASP A 264 8.98 2.98 4.90
N GLY A 265 8.07 3.87 4.48
CA GLY A 265 7.74 5.11 5.18
C GLY A 265 6.61 5.87 4.49
N LEU A 266 6.17 6.97 5.11
CA LEU A 266 5.12 7.84 4.57
C LEU A 266 5.58 9.30 4.54
N VAL A 267 5.33 9.98 3.44
CA VAL A 267 5.44 11.41 3.27
C VAL A 267 4.05 12.02 3.45
N ALA A 268 3.88 12.86 4.45
CA ALA A 268 2.70 13.72 4.56
C ALA A 268 2.98 15.03 3.82
N ASP A 269 2.26 15.26 2.74
CA ASP A 269 2.35 16.48 1.97
C ASP A 269 1.46 17.57 2.57
N LEU A 270 2.07 18.41 3.40
CA LEU A 270 1.42 19.49 4.13
C LEU A 270 1.62 20.85 3.42
N ASP A 271 2.04 20.82 2.15
CA ASP A 271 2.13 22.00 1.30
C ASP A 271 0.76 22.30 0.67
N PRO A 272 0.08 23.41 1.03
CA PRO A 272 -1.22 23.75 0.46
C PRO A 272 -1.05 24.21 -1.00
N PRO A 273 -2.08 24.05 -1.85
CA PRO A 273 -2.08 24.64 -3.18
C PRO A 273 -1.84 26.16 -3.12
N ALA A 274 -1.15 26.70 -4.13
CA ALA A 274 -0.83 28.13 -4.19
C ALA A 274 -2.07 29.02 -3.96
N GLY A 275 -2.06 29.78 -2.85
CA GLY A 275 -3.14 30.69 -2.47
C GLY A 275 -4.07 30.21 -1.35
N ALA A 276 -3.89 28.99 -0.83
CA ALA A 276 -4.60 28.49 0.35
C ALA A 276 -3.74 28.61 1.62
N THR A 277 -4.30 29.17 2.70
CA THR A 277 -3.68 29.16 4.02
C THR A 277 -4.34 28.05 4.84
N PRO A 278 -3.69 26.90 5.11
CA PRO A 278 -4.28 25.87 5.95
C PRO A 278 -4.49 26.44 7.36
N PRO A 279 -5.58 26.10 8.05
CA PRO A 279 -5.78 26.51 9.44
C PRO A 279 -4.63 25.95 10.31
N LEU A 280 -3.77 26.87 10.76
CA LEU A 280 -2.40 26.64 11.27
C LEU A 280 -2.22 25.65 12.47
N PRO A 281 -3.25 25.21 13.22
CA PRO A 281 -3.14 24.08 14.17
C PRO A 281 -3.30 22.69 13.54
N ALA A 282 -4.03 22.56 12.44
CA ALA A 282 -4.47 21.27 11.90
C ALA A 282 -3.30 20.39 11.40
N ALA A 283 -2.27 20.99 10.79
CA ALA A 283 -1.09 20.26 10.33
C ALA A 283 -0.26 19.66 11.49
N GLN A 284 -0.17 20.38 12.62
CA GLN A 284 0.48 19.88 13.83
C GLN A 284 -0.33 18.73 14.45
N ASP A 285 -1.64 18.91 14.56
CA ASP A 285 -2.54 17.91 15.14
C ASP A 285 -2.59 16.64 14.28
N TYR A 286 -2.62 16.79 12.95
CA TYR A 286 -2.45 15.69 12.00
C TYR A 286 -1.13 14.94 12.24
N GLY A 287 0.00 15.66 12.23
CA GLY A 287 1.32 15.02 12.42
C GLY A 287 1.44 14.29 13.76
N THR A 288 0.88 14.88 14.83
CA THR A 288 0.85 14.27 16.17
C THR A 288 -0.03 13.04 16.21
N GLY A 289 -1.23 13.11 15.62
CA GLY A 289 -2.17 12.00 15.54
C GLY A 289 -1.62 10.84 14.71
N LEU A 290 -1.07 11.13 13.53
CA LEU A 290 -0.43 10.14 12.66
C LEU A 290 0.74 9.46 13.37
N ARG A 291 1.66 10.23 13.97
CA ARG A 291 2.78 9.68 14.76
C ARG A 291 2.30 8.78 15.90
N THR A 292 1.23 9.18 16.59
CA THR A 292 0.63 8.37 17.66
C THR A 292 0.09 7.05 17.13
N ALA A 293 -0.55 7.07 15.96
CA ALA A 293 -1.12 5.89 15.33
C ALA A 293 -0.06 4.90 14.83
N VAL A 294 0.93 5.38 14.06
CA VAL A 294 1.95 4.53 13.40
C VAL A 294 3.14 4.19 14.31
N GLY A 295 3.24 4.85 15.46
CA GLY A 295 4.30 4.64 16.43
C GLY A 295 5.63 5.33 16.10
N PRO A 296 6.62 5.23 17.00
CA PRO A 296 7.88 5.98 16.90
C PRO A 296 8.88 5.42 15.89
N ASN A 297 8.67 4.18 15.41
CA ASN A 297 9.65 3.46 14.59
C ASN A 297 9.33 3.47 13.09
N PHE A 298 8.12 3.90 12.71
CA PHE A 298 7.74 4.05 11.31
C PHE A 298 8.21 5.41 10.77
N PRO A 299 8.96 5.47 9.65
CA PRO A 299 9.47 6.73 9.12
C PRO A 299 8.34 7.64 8.63
N LEU A 300 8.29 8.86 9.14
CA LEU A 300 7.41 9.91 8.63
C LEU A 300 8.24 11.08 8.10
N VAL A 301 7.92 11.53 6.90
CA VAL A 301 8.50 12.72 6.28
C VAL A 301 7.41 13.78 6.15
N ALA A 302 7.70 15.04 6.48
CA ALA A 302 6.79 16.14 6.18
C ALA A 302 7.28 16.84 4.90
N ALA A 303 6.48 16.87 3.84
CA ALA A 303 6.64 17.91 2.82
C ALA A 303 5.94 19.17 3.35
N VAL A 304 6.66 20.28 3.41
CA VAL A 304 6.16 21.53 4.00
C VAL A 304 6.25 22.66 2.98
N PRO A 305 5.45 23.72 3.14
CA PRO A 305 5.58 24.89 2.29
C PRO A 305 6.98 25.44 2.33
N VAL A 306 7.45 25.94 1.20
CA VAL A 306 8.76 26.57 1.12
C VAL A 306 8.77 27.83 2.00
N PRO A 307 9.69 27.95 2.98
CA PRO A 307 9.79 29.13 3.82
C PRO A 307 10.00 30.40 2.97
N SER A 308 8.97 31.25 2.88
CA SER A 308 9.11 32.58 2.29
C SER A 308 9.94 33.43 3.26
N VAL A 309 11.12 33.89 2.85
CA VAL A 309 11.94 34.80 3.66
C VAL A 309 11.21 36.16 3.77
N PRO A 310 10.71 36.60 4.94
CA PRO A 310 10.16 37.93 5.04
C PRO A 310 11.27 38.93 5.39
N ALA A 311 11.26 40.09 4.71
CA ALA A 311 11.92 41.28 5.25
C ALA A 311 11.24 41.66 6.60
N PRO A 312 11.98 42.13 7.63
CA PRO A 312 11.42 42.37 8.96
C PRO A 312 10.42 43.55 9.01
N PRO A 313 9.34 43.48 9.82
CA PRO A 313 8.98 42.39 10.74
C PRO A 313 8.04 41.34 10.08
N PRO A 314 8.17 40.04 10.41
CA PRO A 314 7.25 39.00 9.92
C PRO A 314 5.85 39.10 10.55
N PRO A 315 4.75 38.89 9.79
CA PRO A 315 3.39 38.90 10.30
C PRO A 315 3.07 37.67 11.18
N ALA A 316 1.99 37.72 11.97
CA ALA A 316 1.51 36.65 12.87
C ALA A 316 1.05 35.35 12.16
N SER A 317 1.23 35.24 10.84
CA SER A 317 0.76 34.18 9.94
C SER A 317 1.87 33.23 9.45
N VAL A 318 2.97 33.11 10.20
CA VAL A 318 4.10 32.23 9.84
C VAL A 318 3.70 30.76 10.02
N TYR A 319 3.94 29.93 9.00
CA TYR A 319 3.76 28.48 9.08
C TYR A 319 4.54 27.91 10.28
N PRO A 320 3.92 27.15 11.20
CA PRO A 320 4.54 26.77 12.47
C PRO A 320 5.50 25.59 12.31
N TYR A 321 6.55 25.76 11.49
CA TYR A 321 7.51 24.72 11.12
C TYR A 321 7.96 23.89 12.31
N GLN A 322 8.43 24.54 13.39
CA GLN A 322 8.90 23.84 14.59
C GLN A 322 7.87 22.85 15.16
N ARG A 323 6.59 23.24 15.20
CA ARG A 323 5.55 22.40 15.77
C ARG A 323 5.12 21.31 14.81
N VAL A 324 5.00 21.62 13.52
CA VAL A 324 4.64 20.65 12.48
C VAL A 324 5.71 19.58 12.36
N VAL A 325 6.97 19.95 12.14
CA VAL A 325 8.06 18.99 11.88
C VAL A 325 8.47 18.17 13.11
N SER A 326 8.02 18.55 14.30
CA SER A 326 8.39 17.86 15.55
C SER A 326 8.01 16.38 15.57
N SER A 327 6.87 16.03 14.97
CA SER A 327 6.34 14.66 14.88
C SER A 327 6.94 13.82 13.74
N PHE A 328 7.77 14.43 12.87
CA PHE A 328 8.34 13.81 11.68
C PHE A 328 9.83 13.51 11.86
N ASP A 329 10.34 12.57 11.08
CA ASP A 329 11.73 12.13 11.11
C ASP A 329 12.61 12.89 10.12
N ALA A 330 12.03 13.38 9.01
CA ALA A 330 12.69 14.19 8.00
C ALA A 330 11.71 15.22 7.40
N VAL A 331 12.25 16.17 6.65
CA VAL A 331 11.49 17.23 5.98
C VAL A 331 11.85 17.26 4.50
N ALA A 332 10.86 17.11 3.63
CA ALA A 332 11.00 17.32 2.20
C ALA A 332 10.81 18.80 1.85
N VAL A 333 11.74 19.32 1.07
CA VAL A 333 11.78 20.71 0.60
C VAL A 333 11.68 20.67 -0.91
N VAL A 334 10.48 20.97 -1.41
CA VAL A 334 10.22 21.07 -2.85
C VAL A 334 10.77 22.40 -3.36
N ASP A 335 11.50 22.38 -4.46
CA ASP A 335 11.96 23.61 -5.10
C ASP A 335 10.75 24.46 -5.53
N ALA A 336 10.63 25.67 -4.98
CA ALA A 336 9.54 26.61 -5.26
C ALA A 336 9.55 27.13 -6.70
N SER A 337 10.64 26.95 -7.43
CA SER A 337 10.72 27.40 -8.81
C SER A 337 9.84 26.53 -9.71
N SER A 338 9.05 27.16 -10.59
CA SER A 338 8.30 26.44 -11.63
C SER A 338 9.20 25.97 -12.80
N SER A 339 10.52 25.94 -12.61
CA SER A 339 11.52 25.68 -13.65
C SER A 339 12.52 24.62 -13.18
N PRO A 340 12.53 23.41 -13.77
CA PRO A 340 13.42 22.31 -13.42
C PRO A 340 14.89 22.73 -13.33
N GLY A 341 15.55 22.26 -12.28
CA GLY A 341 16.96 22.51 -11.99
C GLY A 341 17.30 23.94 -11.59
N SER A 342 16.34 24.68 -11.03
CA SER A 342 16.66 25.90 -10.29
C SER A 342 17.36 25.57 -8.97
N GLN A 343 18.08 26.56 -8.45
CA GLN A 343 19.06 26.40 -7.38
C GLN A 343 18.67 27.13 -6.09
N ASP A 344 17.46 27.68 -5.98
CA ASP A 344 17.08 28.53 -4.83
C ASP A 344 16.61 27.73 -3.60
N LEU A 345 17.26 26.58 -3.35
CA LEU A 345 17.07 25.78 -2.15
C LEU A 345 17.68 26.45 -0.91
N GLY A 346 18.74 27.25 -1.10
CA GLY A 346 19.57 27.79 -0.02
C GLY A 346 18.77 28.46 1.11
N PRO A 347 17.88 29.43 0.82
CA PRO A 347 17.09 30.10 1.85
C PRO A 347 16.14 29.14 2.60
N ALA A 348 15.46 28.25 1.88
CA ALA A 348 14.52 27.29 2.45
C ALA A 348 15.23 26.28 3.36
N MET A 349 16.34 25.72 2.88
CA MET A 349 17.18 24.78 3.62
C MET A 349 17.76 25.44 4.88
N ALA A 350 18.25 26.68 4.76
CA ALA A 350 18.77 27.44 5.91
C ALA A 350 17.70 27.76 6.95
N ALA A 351 16.45 28.00 6.54
CA ALA A 351 15.34 28.24 7.46
C ALA A 351 14.89 26.98 8.22
N LEU A 352 15.02 25.80 7.62
CA LEU A 352 14.61 24.52 8.21
C LEU A 352 15.73 23.81 8.99
N ALA A 353 17.00 24.04 8.63
CA ALA A 353 18.16 23.43 9.27
C ALA A 353 18.18 23.54 10.83
N PRO A 354 17.78 24.67 11.46
CA PRO A 354 17.76 24.79 12.92
C PRO A 354 16.85 23.78 13.65
N PHE A 355 15.90 23.14 12.94
CA PHE A 355 15.03 22.12 13.54
C PHE A 355 15.72 20.76 13.69
N GLY A 356 16.92 20.59 13.15
CA GLY A 356 17.74 19.39 13.35
C GLY A 356 17.17 18.12 12.73
N LYS A 357 16.27 18.25 11.75
CA LYS A 357 15.73 17.14 10.97
C LYS A 357 16.53 17.00 9.67
N PRO A 358 16.81 15.77 9.20
CA PRO A 358 17.26 15.53 7.83
C PRO A 358 16.37 16.25 6.82
N LEU A 359 16.99 16.94 5.86
CA LEU A 359 16.31 17.67 4.80
C LEU A 359 16.46 16.91 3.48
N ILE A 360 15.36 16.74 2.74
CA ILE A 360 15.33 16.09 1.44
C ILE A 360 15.07 17.18 0.41
N ALA A 361 15.98 17.38 -0.53
CA ALA A 361 15.76 18.31 -1.64
C ALA A 361 14.91 17.61 -2.71
N VAL A 362 13.85 18.28 -3.18
CA VAL A 362 12.98 17.76 -4.23
C VAL A 362 12.90 18.77 -5.37
N ASP A 363 13.50 18.46 -6.52
CA ASP A 363 13.30 19.25 -7.75
C ASP A 363 11.93 18.89 -8.35
N GLN A 364 11.30 19.80 -9.08
CA GLN A 364 10.03 19.51 -9.75
C GLN A 364 10.11 19.71 -11.27
N ALA A 365 9.46 18.82 -12.03
CA ALA A 365 9.28 19.02 -13.48
C ALA A 365 8.53 20.33 -13.79
N SER A 366 8.72 20.88 -14.99
CA SER A 366 7.97 22.04 -15.50
C SER A 366 6.48 21.66 -15.57
N LEU A 367 5.70 22.16 -14.62
CA LEU A 367 4.27 21.91 -14.56
C LEU A 367 3.52 22.62 -15.70
N PRO A 368 2.33 22.12 -16.04
CA PRO A 368 1.15 22.84 -15.58
C PRO A 368 0.46 22.05 -14.47
N LEU A 369 0.17 22.75 -13.37
CA LEU A 369 -0.49 22.28 -12.14
C LEU A 369 -1.98 21.93 -12.35
N THR A 370 -2.32 21.34 -13.49
CA THR A 370 -3.67 20.88 -13.82
C THR A 370 -3.58 19.49 -14.43
N PRO A 371 -4.58 18.62 -14.23
CA PRO A 371 -4.68 17.38 -15.00
C PRO A 371 -4.46 17.70 -16.48
N PRO A 372 -3.58 16.97 -17.20
CA PRO A 372 -3.29 17.30 -18.58
C PRO A 372 -4.59 17.38 -19.39
N PRO A 373 -4.79 18.39 -20.26
CA PRO A 373 -5.89 18.33 -21.21
C PRO A 373 -5.74 17.07 -22.08
N PRO A 374 -6.86 16.49 -22.57
CA PRO A 374 -6.92 15.15 -23.19
C PRO A 374 -6.10 14.97 -24.47
N THR A 375 -5.40 16.01 -24.91
CA THR A 375 -4.48 16.00 -26.04
C THR A 375 -3.45 17.12 -25.83
N PRO A 376 -2.14 16.84 -25.73
CA PRO A 376 -1.14 17.88 -25.88
C PRO A 376 -1.27 18.48 -27.28
N ALA A 377 -1.05 19.80 -27.40
CA ALA A 377 -0.87 20.40 -28.71
C ALA A 377 0.32 19.66 -29.40
N PRO A 378 0.25 19.35 -30.69
CA PRO A 378 1.37 18.72 -31.39
C PRO A 378 2.64 19.57 -31.19
N GLY A 379 3.61 19.03 -30.43
CA GLY A 379 4.88 19.70 -30.12
C GLY A 379 5.05 20.30 -28.73
N SER A 380 4.11 20.12 -27.78
CA SER A 380 4.27 20.59 -26.39
C SER A 380 4.38 19.43 -25.38
N THR A 381 5.51 18.73 -25.36
CA THR A 381 5.97 18.00 -24.17
C THR A 381 6.66 19.01 -23.23
N PRO A 382 6.42 18.99 -21.90
CA PRO A 382 7.32 19.65 -20.96
C PRO A 382 8.75 19.22 -21.30
N ALA A 383 9.64 20.17 -21.60
CA ALA A 383 10.98 19.82 -21.98
C ALA A 383 11.71 19.23 -20.76
N ASP A 384 12.31 18.06 -20.93
CA ASP A 384 13.23 17.49 -19.95
C ASP A 384 14.26 18.54 -19.52
N PRO A 385 14.62 18.60 -18.23
CA PRO A 385 15.75 19.41 -17.80
C PRO A 385 17.01 19.01 -18.57
N ALA A 386 17.78 20.00 -18.99
CA ALA A 386 19.09 19.75 -19.55
C ALA A 386 19.97 19.06 -18.51
N ARG A 387 20.90 18.22 -18.95
CA ARG A 387 21.86 17.53 -18.09
C ARG A 387 22.54 18.47 -17.08
N ASP A 388 22.97 19.65 -17.50
CA ASP A 388 23.63 20.62 -16.62
C ASP A 388 22.71 21.16 -15.52
N GLN A 389 21.40 21.21 -15.76
CA GLN A 389 20.39 21.61 -14.76
C GLN A 389 20.23 20.53 -13.69
N VAL A 390 20.15 19.25 -14.10
CA VAL A 390 20.14 18.11 -13.16
C VAL A 390 21.41 18.11 -12.30
N LEU A 391 22.57 18.28 -12.92
CA LEU A 391 23.86 18.35 -12.23
C LEU A 391 23.93 19.53 -11.25
N ALA A 392 23.43 20.69 -11.64
CA ALA A 392 23.42 21.89 -10.81
C ALA A 392 22.50 21.74 -9.59
N PHE A 393 21.31 21.16 -9.77
CA PHE A 393 20.40 20.86 -8.65
C PHE A 393 21.04 19.88 -7.66
N MET A 394 21.61 18.77 -8.15
CA MET A 394 22.28 17.79 -7.29
C MET A 394 23.43 18.41 -6.50
N LYS A 395 24.18 19.32 -7.14
CA LYS A 395 25.23 20.08 -6.45
C LYS A 395 24.66 21.05 -5.42
N ALA A 396 23.60 21.79 -5.73
CA ALA A 396 22.96 22.74 -4.81
C ALA A 396 22.36 22.03 -3.58
N ALA A 397 21.73 20.88 -3.77
CA ALA A 397 21.24 20.03 -2.69
C ALA A 397 22.40 19.58 -1.77
N GLU A 398 23.53 19.17 -2.35
CA GLU A 398 24.72 18.80 -1.56
C GLU A 398 25.33 20.00 -0.83
N ASP A 399 25.49 21.15 -1.49
CA ASP A 399 26.05 22.38 -0.92
C ASP A 399 25.20 22.89 0.26
N THR A 400 23.89 22.61 0.23
CA THR A 400 22.93 22.93 1.31
C THR A 400 22.80 21.80 2.35
N GLN A 401 23.64 20.78 2.28
CA GLN A 401 23.69 19.63 3.19
C GLN A 401 22.38 18.85 3.27
N ALA A 402 21.66 18.74 2.14
CA ALA A 402 20.56 17.79 2.04
C ALA A 402 21.05 16.38 2.36
N SER A 403 20.18 15.57 2.97
CA SER A 403 20.39 14.14 3.21
C SER A 403 20.05 13.26 2.00
N SER A 404 19.32 13.84 1.06
CA SER A 404 18.83 13.17 -0.13
C SER A 404 18.46 14.21 -1.19
N ALA A 405 18.51 13.80 -2.45
CA ALA A 405 17.97 14.54 -3.57
C ALA A 405 16.99 13.67 -4.36
N SER A 406 15.84 14.25 -4.71
CA SER A 406 14.81 13.57 -5.46
C SER A 406 14.08 14.48 -6.44
N PHE A 407 13.30 13.86 -7.32
CA PHE A 407 12.67 14.53 -8.45
C PHE A 407 11.18 14.22 -8.50
N TRP A 408 10.34 15.24 -8.50
CA TRP A 408 8.89 15.14 -8.58
C TRP A 408 8.39 15.17 -10.02
N SER A 409 7.56 14.19 -10.39
CA SER A 409 6.86 14.09 -11.67
C SER A 409 7.78 13.85 -12.88
N TRP A 410 8.79 12.98 -12.70
CA TRP A 410 9.80 12.65 -13.73
C TRP A 410 9.62 11.22 -14.31
N GLU A 411 8.51 10.56 -13.99
CA GLU A 411 8.15 9.24 -14.54
C GLU A 411 8.16 9.20 -16.08
N THR A 412 7.80 10.32 -16.71
CA THR A 412 7.78 10.51 -18.17
C THR A 412 9.07 11.11 -18.73
N ALA A 413 10.04 11.50 -17.88
CA ALA A 413 11.30 12.11 -18.34
C ALA A 413 12.11 11.12 -19.19
N SER A 414 12.83 11.61 -20.21
CA SER A 414 13.59 10.71 -21.09
C SER A 414 14.78 10.05 -20.37
N GLN A 415 15.31 8.99 -20.98
CA GLN A 415 16.52 8.30 -20.50
C GLN A 415 17.68 9.26 -20.24
N SER A 416 17.81 10.36 -21.00
CA SER A 416 18.90 11.32 -20.85
C SER A 416 18.95 12.00 -19.47
N VAL A 417 17.78 12.19 -18.84
CA VAL A 417 17.65 12.72 -17.48
C VAL A 417 18.13 11.68 -16.47
N PHE A 418 17.75 10.42 -16.65
CA PHE A 418 18.18 9.31 -15.79
C PHE A 418 19.68 9.03 -15.93
N ASP A 419 20.25 9.17 -17.13
CA ASP A 419 21.69 9.11 -17.37
C ASP A 419 22.43 10.27 -16.69
N ALA A 420 21.79 11.45 -16.58
CA ALA A 420 22.30 12.57 -15.80
C ALA A 420 22.31 12.23 -14.30
N VAL A 421 21.18 11.77 -13.75
CA VAL A 421 21.06 11.33 -12.35
C VAL A 421 22.04 10.20 -12.01
N GLN A 422 22.24 9.24 -12.90
CA GLN A 422 23.19 8.15 -12.70
C GLN A 422 24.62 8.67 -12.60
N SER A 423 24.98 9.64 -13.43
CA SER A 423 26.35 10.12 -13.57
C SER A 423 26.83 11.05 -12.45
N VAL A 424 25.94 11.59 -11.62
CA VAL A 424 26.34 12.50 -10.54
C VAL A 424 26.97 11.71 -9.37
N PRO A 425 28.12 12.16 -8.85
CA PRO A 425 28.76 11.53 -7.69
C PRO A 425 28.05 11.84 -6.36
N GLN A 426 27.24 12.90 -6.30
CA GLN A 426 26.48 13.29 -5.10
C GLN A 426 25.45 12.23 -4.70
N PHE A 427 25.17 12.15 -3.40
CA PHE A 427 24.19 11.24 -2.80
C PHE A 427 24.44 9.77 -3.16
N SER A 428 25.71 9.43 -3.42
CA SER A 428 26.13 8.04 -3.54
C SER A 428 26.47 7.53 -2.15
N LEU A 429 26.08 6.28 -1.86
CA LEU A 429 26.36 5.60 -0.58
C LEU A 429 27.48 4.55 -0.75
N PRO A 430 28.76 4.93 -0.94
CA PRO A 430 29.84 3.98 -1.20
C PRO A 430 30.26 3.22 0.08
N ALA A 431 30.99 2.12 -0.10
CA ALA A 431 31.66 1.43 0.99
C ALA A 431 32.67 2.35 1.72
N ALA A 432 32.84 2.16 3.04
CA ALA A 432 33.63 3.02 3.90
C ALA A 432 34.15 2.28 5.15
N PRO A 433 35.37 2.57 5.67
CA PRO A 433 36.18 3.73 5.37
C PRO A 433 37.10 3.49 4.16
N ALA A 434 36.84 4.25 3.11
CA ALA A 434 37.77 4.59 2.03
C ALA A 434 37.88 6.12 2.02
N PRO A 435 38.75 6.76 1.22
CA PRO A 435 38.67 8.19 0.98
C PRO A 435 37.30 8.54 0.38
N ILE A 436 36.35 8.94 1.23
CA ILE A 436 35.00 9.36 0.87
C ILE A 436 34.81 10.82 1.27
N SER A 437 33.94 11.54 0.57
CA SER A 437 33.70 12.96 0.86
C SER A 437 33.04 13.12 2.24
N PRO A 438 33.23 14.27 2.91
CA PRO A 438 32.47 14.57 4.13
C PRO A 438 30.96 14.48 3.94
N ASN A 439 30.45 14.72 2.73
CA ASN A 439 29.02 14.60 2.41
C ASN A 439 28.58 13.13 2.40
N ALA A 440 29.34 12.24 1.73
CA ALA A 440 29.06 10.81 1.77
C ALA A 440 29.11 10.24 3.20
N VAL A 441 29.94 10.82 4.08
CA VAL A 441 29.92 10.48 5.51
C VAL A 441 28.62 10.94 6.18
N ARG A 442 28.13 12.16 5.88
CA ARG A 442 26.85 12.67 6.41
C ARG A 442 25.66 11.85 5.92
N ASP A 443 25.71 11.34 4.69
CA ASP A 443 24.66 10.47 4.14
C ASP A 443 24.57 9.17 4.95
N TRP A 444 25.72 8.52 5.22
CA TRP A 444 25.78 7.35 6.11
C TRP A 444 25.32 7.65 7.53
N GLN A 445 25.75 8.77 8.11
CA GLN A 445 25.35 9.19 9.46
C GLN A 445 23.84 9.46 9.53
N THR A 446 23.26 10.05 8.50
CA THR A 446 21.83 10.30 8.40
C THR A 446 21.04 8.99 8.29
N LEU A 447 21.50 8.06 7.46
CA LEU A 447 20.88 6.73 7.34
C LEU A 447 20.93 5.98 8.68
N LEU A 448 22.10 5.96 9.35
CA LEU A 448 22.26 5.36 10.67
C LEU A 448 21.34 5.99 11.71
N ALA A 449 21.26 7.32 11.77
CA ALA A 449 20.36 8.03 12.66
C ALA A 449 18.88 7.71 12.35
N GLY A 450 18.53 7.62 11.07
CA GLY A 450 17.21 7.20 10.58
C GLY A 450 16.85 5.80 11.06
N LEU A 451 17.81 4.87 11.01
CA LEU A 451 17.68 3.50 11.49
C LEU A 451 17.71 3.36 13.02
N GLY A 452 17.82 4.48 13.76
CA GLY A 452 17.82 4.50 15.23
C GLY A 452 19.19 4.34 15.87
N PHE A 453 20.28 4.35 15.09
CA PHE A 453 21.64 4.28 15.59
C PHE A 453 22.21 5.69 15.78
N ALA A 454 22.64 6.00 17.01
CA ALA A 454 23.14 7.33 17.35
C ALA A 454 24.43 7.67 16.58
N ALA A 455 24.29 8.37 15.46
CA ALA A 455 25.38 8.85 14.62
C ALA A 455 25.27 10.39 14.47
N PRO A 456 26.14 11.17 15.11
CA PRO A 456 26.22 12.61 14.87
C PRO A 456 26.52 12.88 13.39
N ILE A 457 25.79 13.82 12.77
CA ILE A 457 25.98 14.19 11.36
C ILE A 457 27.18 15.14 11.23
N SER A 458 28.37 14.67 11.60
CA SER A 458 29.62 15.45 11.65
C SER A 458 30.29 15.59 10.29
N GLY A 459 30.00 14.68 9.34
CA GLY A 459 30.75 14.52 8.10
C GLY A 459 32.17 14.00 8.32
N GLN A 460 32.48 13.50 9.52
CA GLN A 460 33.75 12.89 9.87
C GLN A 460 33.52 11.42 10.20
N TRP A 461 34.36 10.53 9.67
CA TRP A 461 34.31 9.11 9.99
C TRP A 461 34.89 8.85 11.40
N ASP A 462 34.16 9.32 12.40
CA ASP A 462 34.59 9.45 13.79
C ASP A 462 34.21 8.23 14.65
N ARG A 463 34.66 8.22 15.91
CA ARG A 463 34.39 7.12 16.85
C ARG A 463 32.89 6.85 17.05
N PRO A 464 32.01 7.88 17.21
CA PRO A 464 30.56 7.66 17.24
C PRO A 464 30.02 6.96 15.99
N THR A 465 30.45 7.39 14.80
CA THR A 465 30.04 6.77 13.53
C THR A 465 30.43 5.29 13.46
N VAL A 466 31.68 4.96 13.80
CA VAL A 466 32.15 3.57 13.85
C VAL A 466 31.39 2.75 14.89
N ALA A 467 31.03 3.34 16.04
CA ALA A 467 30.24 2.66 17.07
C ALA A 467 28.81 2.37 16.60
N ALA A 468 28.17 3.34 15.92
CA ALA A 468 26.84 3.17 15.34
C ALA A 468 26.82 2.04 14.29
N ILE A 469 27.82 1.99 13.41
CA ILE A 469 27.96 0.91 12.40
C ILE A 469 28.12 -0.45 13.09
N LYS A 470 28.97 -0.56 14.11
CA LYS A 470 29.14 -1.81 14.86
C LYS A 470 27.85 -2.26 15.54
N ALA A 471 27.11 -1.32 16.12
CA ALA A 471 25.82 -1.62 16.73
C ALA A 471 24.81 -2.12 15.69
N TYR A 472 24.77 -1.50 14.51
CA TYR A 472 23.95 -1.98 13.39
C TYR A 472 24.34 -3.40 12.99
N GLN A 473 25.63 -3.64 12.73
CA GLN A 473 26.14 -4.93 12.29
C GLN A 473 25.83 -6.06 13.29
N GLN A 474 25.91 -5.76 14.59
CA GLN A 474 25.54 -6.71 15.65
C GLN A 474 24.06 -7.09 15.57
N ILE A 475 23.16 -6.12 15.35
CA ILE A 475 21.71 -6.38 15.24
C ILE A 475 21.38 -7.12 13.95
N ALA A 476 22.02 -6.73 12.85
CA ALA A 476 21.89 -7.39 11.55
C ALA A 476 22.56 -8.78 11.51
N ALA A 477 23.19 -9.23 12.61
CA ALA A 477 23.90 -10.49 12.71
C ALA A 477 25.01 -10.69 11.65
N ILE A 478 25.67 -9.59 11.26
CA ILE A 478 26.83 -9.58 10.36
C ILE A 478 28.10 -9.19 11.15
N PRO A 479 29.32 -9.45 10.62
CA PRO A 479 30.55 -9.11 11.32
C PRO A 479 30.64 -7.63 11.74
N ALA A 480 30.81 -7.38 13.04
CA ALA A 480 30.84 -6.04 13.63
C ALA A 480 32.20 -5.32 13.44
N THR A 481 32.58 -5.10 12.19
CA THR A 481 33.86 -4.50 11.78
C THR A 481 33.92 -2.99 12.07
N GLY A 482 32.79 -2.29 12.09
CA GLY A 482 32.71 -0.83 12.10
C GLY A 482 33.05 -0.20 10.75
N VAL A 483 33.03 -1.02 9.70
CA VAL A 483 33.26 -0.69 8.29
C VAL A 483 31.95 -0.97 7.56
N VAL A 484 31.48 -0.04 6.74
CA VAL A 484 30.45 -0.29 5.75
C VAL A 484 31.10 -0.94 4.54
N ASP A 485 31.25 -2.25 4.57
CA ASP A 485 31.62 -3.07 3.40
C ASP A 485 30.39 -3.37 2.53
N ASP A 486 30.57 -4.07 1.41
CA ASP A 486 29.45 -4.38 0.50
C ASP A 486 28.32 -5.14 1.20
N THR A 487 28.65 -6.03 2.14
CA THR A 487 27.64 -6.75 2.92
C THR A 487 26.85 -5.79 3.81
N THR A 488 27.55 -4.99 4.61
CA THR A 488 26.92 -4.00 5.50
C THR A 488 26.10 -2.99 4.73
N ARG A 489 26.64 -2.49 3.61
CA ARG A 489 25.95 -1.58 2.68
C ARG A 489 24.69 -2.21 2.14
N THR A 490 24.76 -3.40 1.54
CA THR A 490 23.59 -4.08 0.99
C THR A 490 22.54 -4.28 2.08
N THR A 491 22.92 -4.81 3.25
CA THR A 491 21.95 -5.03 4.34
C THR A 491 21.30 -3.73 4.84
N MET A 492 22.06 -2.63 4.94
CA MET A 492 21.52 -1.32 5.33
C MET A 492 20.55 -0.75 4.29
N LEU A 493 20.78 -1.07 3.01
CA LEU A 493 20.01 -0.52 1.90
C LEU A 493 18.86 -1.42 1.46
N THR A 494 18.87 -2.71 1.82
CA THR A 494 17.76 -3.62 1.55
C THR A 494 16.47 -3.06 2.17
N PRO A 495 15.40 -2.89 1.38
CA PRO A 495 14.09 -2.49 1.89
C PRO A 495 13.57 -3.47 2.95
N PHE A 496 12.97 -2.94 4.00
CA PHE A 496 12.35 -3.75 5.03
C PHE A 496 11.23 -2.95 5.69
N ALA A 497 10.08 -3.59 5.82
CA ALA A 497 8.94 -2.97 6.48
C ALA A 497 9.27 -2.69 7.97
N PRO A 498 9.27 -1.42 8.41
CA PRO A 498 9.60 -1.09 9.81
C PRO A 498 8.49 -1.56 10.77
N PRO A 499 8.80 -1.93 12.01
CA PRO A 499 7.77 -2.45 12.91
C PRO A 499 6.68 -1.42 13.18
N LEU A 500 5.41 -1.84 13.05
CA LEU A 500 4.24 -1.07 13.48
C LEU A 500 3.77 -1.52 14.86
N PRO A 501 3.02 -0.67 15.59
CA PRO A 501 2.37 -1.06 16.83
C PRO A 501 1.53 -2.33 16.61
N PRO A 502 1.61 -3.35 17.49
CA PRO A 502 0.80 -4.55 17.37
C PRO A 502 -0.69 -4.28 17.32
N ALA A 503 -1.17 -3.22 17.97
CA ALA A 503 -2.56 -2.77 17.90
C ALA A 503 -2.93 -2.29 16.49
N LEU A 504 -2.03 -1.58 15.82
CA LEU A 504 -2.24 -1.11 14.45
C LEU A 504 -2.23 -2.29 13.46
N LEU A 505 -1.30 -3.23 13.64
CA LEU A 505 -1.29 -4.49 12.90
C LEU A 505 -2.53 -5.32 13.22
N ALA A 506 -3.04 -5.35 14.45
CA ALA A 506 -4.28 -6.05 14.79
C ALA A 506 -5.51 -5.38 14.17
N SER A 507 -5.51 -4.05 14.02
CA SER A 507 -6.53 -3.28 13.30
C SER A 507 -6.44 -3.41 11.78
N SER A 508 -5.23 -3.59 11.22
CA SER A 508 -4.99 -3.81 9.79
C SER A 508 -4.97 -5.29 9.38
N LEU A 509 -4.89 -6.19 10.36
CA LEU A 509 -5.22 -7.62 10.23
C LEU A 509 -6.73 -7.83 10.13
N ALA A 510 -7.51 -6.76 9.94
CA ALA A 510 -8.77 -6.79 9.21
C ALA A 510 -8.55 -7.15 7.73
N VAL A 511 -7.91 -8.29 7.49
CA VAL A 511 -8.39 -9.25 6.50
C VAL A 511 -9.88 -9.51 6.84
N PRO A 512 -10.81 -9.50 5.89
CA PRO A 512 -12.19 -9.92 6.17
C PRO A 512 -12.14 -11.36 6.71
N GLY A 513 -12.42 -11.53 8.02
CA GLY A 513 -12.10 -12.76 8.72
C GLY A 513 -13.01 -13.09 9.90
N GLY A 514 -14.21 -12.51 9.99
CA GLY A 514 -15.29 -13.17 10.71
C GLY A 514 -15.66 -14.44 9.95
N VAL A 515 -15.64 -15.61 10.60
CA VAL A 515 -15.87 -16.85 9.87
C VAL A 515 -17.35 -16.94 9.45
N VAL A 516 -17.58 -16.93 8.14
CA VAL A 516 -18.92 -17.02 7.52
C VAL A 516 -19.14 -18.46 7.06
N GLY A 517 -20.13 -19.12 7.65
CA GLY A 517 -20.52 -20.48 7.32
C GLY A 517 -21.40 -20.58 6.06
N PRO A 518 -21.59 -21.80 5.53
CA PRO A 518 -22.46 -22.06 4.39
C PRO A 518 -23.88 -21.53 4.64
N GLY A 519 -24.41 -20.73 3.69
CA GLY A 519 -25.73 -20.09 3.81
C GLY A 519 -25.70 -18.65 4.33
N GLY A 520 -24.52 -18.06 4.52
CA GLY A 520 -24.38 -16.65 4.91
C GLY A 520 -24.66 -16.45 6.40
N ALA A 521 -24.14 -17.32 7.27
CA ALA A 521 -24.21 -17.14 8.72
C ALA A 521 -22.83 -16.76 9.29
N ALA A 522 -22.73 -15.69 10.09
CA ALA A 522 -21.45 -15.24 10.63
C ALA A 522 -21.41 -15.41 12.15
N ALA A 523 -20.27 -15.89 12.62
CA ALA A 523 -19.95 -15.96 14.04
C ALA A 523 -19.68 -14.55 14.60
N PRO A 524 -20.21 -14.20 15.79
CA PRO A 524 -19.99 -12.88 16.40
C PRO A 524 -18.62 -12.72 17.07
N LEU A 525 -17.94 -13.84 17.33
CA LEU A 525 -16.59 -13.95 17.89
C LEU A 525 -15.77 -14.93 17.04
N PRO A 526 -14.43 -14.94 17.17
CA PRO A 526 -13.63 -16.06 16.72
C PRO A 526 -14.16 -17.38 17.31
N ILE A 527 -14.32 -18.40 16.47
CA ILE A 527 -15.02 -19.67 16.79
C ILE A 527 -14.47 -20.35 18.06
N GLN A 528 -13.17 -20.20 18.33
CA GLN A 528 -12.53 -20.79 19.50
C GLN A 528 -13.14 -20.34 20.83
N TYR A 529 -13.79 -19.16 20.86
CA TYR A 529 -14.47 -18.60 22.02
C TYR A 529 -15.98 -18.92 22.09
N LEU A 530 -16.55 -19.51 21.03
CA LEU A 530 -17.97 -19.90 20.98
C LEU A 530 -18.22 -21.28 21.58
N LYS A 531 -17.75 -21.51 22.81
CA LYS A 531 -17.92 -22.77 23.54
C LYS A 531 -18.49 -22.52 24.93
N GLY A 532 -19.49 -23.31 25.31
CA GLY A 532 -20.05 -23.28 26.68
C GLY A 532 -20.81 -21.99 27.01
N GLY A 533 -21.49 -21.39 26.03
CA GLY A 533 -22.24 -20.14 26.22
C GLY A 533 -23.30 -20.27 27.31
N SER A 534 -23.35 -19.28 28.21
CA SER A 534 -24.35 -19.19 29.29
C SER A 534 -25.53 -18.36 28.81
N VAL A 535 -26.76 -18.80 29.08
CA VAL A 535 -27.97 -18.11 28.61
C VAL A 535 -28.53 -17.20 29.70
N ASP A 536 -28.82 -15.96 29.33
CA ASP A 536 -29.53 -14.97 30.12
C ASP A 536 -30.51 -14.15 29.25
N GLN A 537 -30.48 -12.81 29.27
CA GLN A 537 -31.18 -11.99 28.27
C GLN A 537 -30.64 -12.22 26.86
N GLY A 538 -29.35 -12.55 26.75
CA GLY A 538 -28.64 -12.99 25.56
C GLY A 538 -27.81 -14.25 25.87
N VAL A 539 -26.63 -14.33 25.26
CA VAL A 539 -25.69 -15.43 25.48
C VAL A 539 -24.33 -14.86 25.79
N ASP A 540 -23.79 -15.27 26.92
CA ASP A 540 -22.45 -14.91 27.37
C ASP A 540 -21.39 -15.87 26.83
N TYR A 541 -20.36 -15.32 26.21
CA TYR A 541 -19.14 -16.03 25.83
C TYR A 541 -17.93 -15.34 26.43
N ALA A 542 -17.27 -16.02 27.36
CA ALA A 542 -16.00 -15.56 27.93
C ALA A 542 -14.94 -15.46 26.84
N ALA A 543 -14.37 -14.26 26.69
CA ALA A 543 -13.32 -13.97 25.72
C ALA A 543 -12.42 -12.85 26.27
N PRO A 544 -11.10 -12.87 26.03
CA PRO A 544 -10.22 -11.80 26.47
C PRO A 544 -10.67 -10.43 25.92
N GLY A 545 -10.49 -9.36 26.71
CA GLY A 545 -10.69 -7.99 26.22
C GLY A 545 -9.82 -7.70 25.00
N GLY A 546 -10.35 -6.94 24.05
CA GLY A 546 -9.72 -6.72 22.74
C GLY A 546 -10.02 -7.79 21.69
N THR A 547 -10.69 -8.89 22.05
CA THR A 547 -11.12 -9.90 21.06
C THR A 547 -12.10 -9.27 20.06
N PRO A 548 -11.89 -9.43 18.73
CA PRO A 548 -12.78 -8.86 17.72
C PRO A 548 -14.25 -9.28 17.85
N LEU A 549 -15.17 -8.32 17.71
CA LEU A 549 -16.60 -8.56 17.59
C LEU A 549 -17.04 -8.33 16.14
N PHE A 550 -17.70 -9.33 15.56
CA PHE A 550 -18.05 -9.33 14.14
C PHE A 550 -19.56 -9.19 13.92
N ALA A 551 -19.94 -8.50 12.84
CA ALA A 551 -21.32 -8.41 12.37
C ALA A 551 -21.85 -9.81 11.98
N MET A 552 -22.84 -10.32 12.73
CA MET A 552 -23.49 -11.60 12.44
C MET A 552 -24.26 -11.64 11.11
N GLY A 553 -24.50 -10.48 10.49
CA GLY A 553 -25.10 -10.31 9.17
C GLY A 553 -24.88 -8.88 8.67
N SER A 554 -25.00 -8.64 7.36
CA SER A 554 -24.88 -7.28 6.83
C SER A 554 -26.08 -6.44 7.27
N GLY A 555 -25.86 -5.16 7.55
CA GLY A 555 -26.87 -4.33 8.18
C GLY A 555 -26.40 -2.91 8.47
N THR A 556 -27.11 -2.23 9.36
CA THR A 556 -26.77 -0.88 9.81
C THR A 556 -26.61 -0.88 11.33
N ILE A 557 -25.57 -0.24 11.84
CA ILE A 557 -25.48 0.04 13.28
C ILE A 557 -26.53 1.12 13.60
N ILE A 558 -27.54 0.79 14.39
CA ILE A 558 -28.68 1.67 14.65
C ILE A 558 -28.65 2.33 16.03
N GLN A 559 -27.81 1.83 16.93
CA GLN A 559 -27.64 2.37 18.27
C GLN A 559 -26.28 1.94 18.82
N GLU A 560 -25.71 2.77 19.69
CA GLU A 560 -24.56 2.49 20.51
C GLU A 560 -24.94 2.75 21.98
N GLY A 561 -24.52 1.86 22.86
CA GLY A 561 -24.75 1.95 24.30
C GLY A 561 -26.07 1.34 24.74
N ILE A 562 -25.99 0.48 25.75
CA ILE A 562 -27.16 -0.19 26.35
C ILE A 562 -26.97 -0.18 27.86
N SER A 563 -27.96 0.36 28.58
CA SER A 563 -27.94 0.40 30.04
C SER A 563 -27.76 -1.01 30.62
N GLY A 564 -26.75 -1.18 31.49
CA GLY A 564 -26.38 -2.47 32.05
C GLY A 564 -25.39 -3.30 31.24
N PHE A 565 -25.22 -3.05 29.94
CA PHE A 565 -24.30 -3.80 29.05
C PHE A 565 -23.13 -2.95 28.52
N GLY A 566 -23.07 -1.67 28.89
CA GLY A 566 -21.94 -0.80 28.58
C GLY A 566 -22.27 0.34 27.63
N PRO A 567 -21.49 1.43 27.68
CA PRO A 567 -21.76 2.65 26.91
C PRO A 567 -21.46 2.49 25.41
N ASN A 568 -20.66 1.51 25.03
CA ASN A 568 -20.19 1.30 23.66
C ASN A 568 -20.77 0.00 23.07
N ALA A 569 -21.93 -0.45 23.54
CA ALA A 569 -22.54 -1.69 23.07
C ALA A 569 -23.26 -1.45 21.73
N PRO A 570 -22.77 -1.95 20.58
CA PRO A 570 -23.42 -1.69 19.31
C PRO A 570 -24.68 -2.52 19.16
N VAL A 571 -25.65 -1.95 18.44
CA VAL A 571 -26.89 -2.61 18.04
C VAL A 571 -26.97 -2.59 16.52
N LEU A 572 -26.91 -3.78 15.92
CA LEU A 572 -26.91 -4.00 14.49
C LEU A 572 -28.30 -4.43 14.00
N GLN A 573 -28.92 -3.64 13.13
CA GLN A 573 -30.10 -4.07 12.38
C GLN A 573 -29.66 -4.82 11.11
N ILE A 574 -29.91 -6.12 11.07
CA ILE A 574 -29.49 -7.00 9.98
C ILE A 574 -30.51 -6.93 8.85
N THR A 575 -30.02 -6.69 7.63
CA THR A 575 -30.84 -6.51 6.42
C THR A 575 -30.76 -7.68 5.44
N SER A 576 -29.82 -8.61 5.63
CA SER A 576 -29.61 -9.75 4.73
C SER A 576 -29.11 -11.01 5.45
N GLY A 577 -29.19 -12.16 4.78
CA GLY A 577 -28.78 -13.46 5.33
C GLY A 577 -29.83 -14.11 6.24
N PRO A 578 -29.49 -15.20 6.95
CA PRO A 578 -30.40 -15.98 7.81
C PRO A 578 -31.02 -15.18 8.96
N LEU A 579 -30.39 -14.07 9.35
CA LEU A 579 -30.89 -13.14 10.38
C LEU A 579 -31.54 -11.88 9.78
N ALA A 580 -31.83 -11.84 8.48
CA ALA A 580 -32.47 -10.67 7.85
C ALA A 580 -33.75 -10.26 8.59
N GLY A 581 -33.88 -8.96 8.88
CA GLY A 581 -34.99 -8.38 9.64
C GLY A 581 -34.87 -8.54 11.16
N ARG A 582 -33.79 -9.14 11.68
CA ARG A 582 -33.47 -9.16 13.11
C ARG A 582 -32.55 -8.01 13.48
N THR A 583 -32.64 -7.60 14.74
CA THR A 583 -31.68 -6.67 15.35
C THR A 583 -30.88 -7.44 16.39
N VAL A 584 -29.56 -7.30 16.38
CA VAL A 584 -28.64 -8.00 17.28
C VAL A 584 -27.84 -6.98 18.07
N TYR A 585 -27.75 -7.15 19.38
CA TYR A 585 -26.90 -6.31 20.23
C TYR A 585 -25.61 -7.04 20.63
N TYR A 586 -24.54 -6.28 20.85
CA TYR A 586 -23.26 -6.78 21.33
C TYR A 586 -22.94 -6.07 22.65
N GLY A 587 -23.26 -6.73 23.75
CA GLY A 587 -23.03 -6.27 25.11
C GLY A 587 -21.58 -6.41 25.57
N HIS A 588 -21.23 -5.62 26.57
CA HIS A 588 -19.92 -5.55 27.23
C HIS A 588 -18.76 -5.28 26.26
N ALA A 589 -19.05 -4.56 25.17
CA ALA A 589 -18.09 -4.21 24.12
C ALA A 589 -17.18 -3.01 24.50
N GLY A 590 -16.02 -2.93 23.85
CA GLY A 590 -15.10 -1.79 23.87
C GLY A 590 -15.54 -0.69 22.89
N PRO A 591 -14.71 0.33 22.61
CA PRO A 591 -15.07 1.41 21.69
C PRO A 591 -15.50 0.87 20.33
N ASP A 592 -16.61 1.39 19.80
CA ASP A 592 -17.07 1.01 18.46
C ASP A 592 -16.04 1.40 17.41
N LEU A 593 -15.74 0.45 16.52
CA LEU A 593 -14.87 0.68 15.37
C LEU A 593 -15.67 1.20 14.17
N VAL A 594 -16.99 1.18 14.28
CA VAL A 594 -17.94 1.58 13.26
C VAL A 594 -19.09 2.37 13.90
N PRO A 595 -19.35 3.63 13.49
CA PRO A 595 -20.30 4.50 14.18
C PRO A 595 -21.78 4.15 13.90
N VAL A 596 -22.69 4.64 14.74
CA VAL A 596 -24.13 4.60 14.48
C VAL A 596 -24.47 5.26 13.15
N GLY A 597 -25.30 4.59 12.35
CA GLY A 597 -25.68 4.96 10.98
C GLY A 597 -24.83 4.28 9.91
N ALA A 598 -23.68 3.69 10.26
CA ALA A 598 -22.82 3.03 9.29
C ALA A 598 -23.39 1.67 8.85
N HIS A 599 -23.25 1.40 7.55
CA HIS A 599 -23.53 0.10 6.97
C HIS A 599 -22.34 -0.82 7.18
N VAL A 600 -22.63 -2.02 7.69
CA VAL A 600 -21.63 -3.06 7.92
C VAL A 600 -21.95 -4.28 7.07
N VAL A 601 -20.91 -4.94 6.58
CA VAL A 601 -21.06 -6.22 5.89
C VAL A 601 -20.92 -7.36 6.89
N GLN A 602 -21.60 -8.47 6.60
CA GLN A 602 -21.49 -9.69 7.38
C GLN A 602 -20.02 -10.11 7.57
N GLY A 603 -19.63 -10.43 8.80
CA GLY A 603 -18.25 -10.81 9.16
C GLY A 603 -17.28 -9.63 9.29
N GLN A 604 -17.73 -8.39 9.03
CA GLN A 604 -16.96 -7.19 9.33
C GLN A 604 -16.79 -7.06 10.83
N GLN A 605 -15.58 -6.72 11.28
CA GLN A 605 -15.38 -6.33 12.67
C GLN A 605 -16.05 -4.99 12.92
N ILE A 606 -16.93 -4.94 13.90
CA ILE A 606 -17.71 -3.75 14.24
C ILE A 606 -17.30 -3.16 15.59
N SER A 607 -16.72 -3.99 16.46
CA SER A 607 -16.24 -3.58 17.78
C SER A 607 -15.23 -4.60 18.31
N ILE A 608 -14.95 -4.55 19.61
CA ILE A 608 -14.10 -5.50 20.36
C ILE A 608 -14.78 -5.88 21.68
N VAL A 609 -14.42 -7.01 22.28
CA VAL A 609 -14.77 -7.32 23.67
C VAL A 609 -14.15 -6.26 24.56
N GLY A 610 -14.93 -5.70 25.49
CA GLY A 610 -14.46 -4.68 26.42
C GLY A 610 -13.27 -5.16 27.27
N TYR A 611 -12.34 -4.26 27.56
CA TYR A 611 -11.24 -4.57 28.47
C TYR A 611 -11.73 -4.54 29.92
N GLY A 612 -11.72 -5.71 30.58
CA GLY A 612 -12.07 -5.83 32.00
C GLY A 612 -13.58 -5.94 32.23
N ILE A 613 -14.09 -5.21 33.23
CA ILE A 613 -15.52 -5.15 33.56
C ILE A 613 -16.12 -3.94 32.83
N VAL A 614 -16.98 -4.21 31.85
CA VAL A 614 -17.79 -3.20 31.14
C VAL A 614 -19.25 -3.46 31.48
N GLY A 615 -20.04 -2.40 31.74
CA GLY A 615 -21.42 -2.57 32.18
C GLY A 615 -21.53 -3.31 33.52
N VAL A 616 -22.59 -4.12 33.67
CA VAL A 616 -22.81 -5.00 34.83
C VAL A 616 -22.27 -6.39 34.46
N SER A 617 -20.96 -6.56 34.58
CA SER A 617 -20.26 -7.82 34.29
C SER A 617 -19.32 -8.24 35.44
N THR A 618 -18.88 -9.50 35.44
CA THR A 618 -17.90 -10.03 36.41
C THR A 618 -16.50 -10.20 35.84
N GLY A 619 -16.32 -9.93 34.54
CA GLY A 619 -15.05 -10.03 33.79
C GLY A 619 -15.29 -9.88 32.28
N PRO A 620 -14.24 -9.90 31.45
CA PRO A 620 -14.35 -9.67 30.01
C PRO A 620 -15.06 -10.82 29.30
N HIS A 621 -16.13 -10.50 28.57
CA HIS A 621 -16.91 -11.42 27.74
C HIS A 621 -17.73 -10.63 26.72
N LEU A 622 -18.24 -11.32 25.70
CA LEU A 622 -19.34 -10.82 24.87
C LEU A 622 -20.64 -11.35 25.45
N GLU A 623 -21.64 -10.48 25.61
CA GLU A 623 -23.03 -10.92 25.67
C GLU A 623 -23.72 -10.57 24.36
N ILE A 624 -24.33 -11.55 23.69
CA ILE A 624 -24.99 -11.33 22.41
C ILE A 624 -26.41 -11.86 22.38
N GLY A 625 -27.34 -11.05 21.85
CA GLY A 625 -28.76 -11.42 21.80
C GLY A 625 -29.54 -10.65 20.75
N PHE A 626 -30.80 -11.03 20.57
CA PHE A 626 -31.72 -10.29 19.71
C PHE A 626 -32.34 -9.12 20.48
N ALA A 627 -32.42 -7.95 19.83
CA ALA A 627 -33.09 -6.77 20.36
C ALA A 627 -34.58 -6.74 19.94
N PRO A 628 -35.50 -6.21 20.77
CA PRO A 628 -35.26 -5.63 22.10
C PRO A 628 -34.91 -6.69 23.16
N LEU A 629 -34.23 -6.26 24.24
CA LEU A 629 -33.76 -7.14 25.33
C LEU A 629 -34.91 -8.01 25.89
N GLY A 630 -34.67 -9.31 25.94
CA GLY A 630 -35.61 -10.29 26.48
C GLY A 630 -35.55 -10.43 27.99
N ARG A 631 -36.39 -11.32 28.53
CA ARG A 631 -36.28 -11.78 29.94
C ARG A 631 -35.15 -12.80 30.04
N LEU A 632 -34.70 -13.11 31.27
CA LEU A 632 -33.77 -14.21 31.53
C LEU A 632 -34.25 -15.50 30.84
N GLY A 633 -33.38 -16.10 30.03
CA GLY A 633 -33.68 -17.28 29.21
C GLY A 633 -33.97 -16.97 27.73
N ALA A 634 -34.19 -15.70 27.35
CA ALA A 634 -34.51 -15.32 25.97
C ALA A 634 -33.34 -15.56 25.00
N GLY A 635 -32.11 -15.53 25.51
CA GLY A 635 -30.91 -15.81 24.74
C GLY A 635 -30.80 -17.22 24.17
N GLN A 636 -31.64 -18.17 24.62
CA GLN A 636 -31.63 -19.54 24.09
C GLN A 636 -31.75 -19.58 22.56
N SER A 637 -32.56 -18.68 21.98
CA SER A 637 -32.71 -18.58 20.53
C SER A 637 -31.43 -18.14 19.80
N MET A 638 -30.64 -17.24 20.42
CA MET A 638 -29.33 -16.84 19.91
C MET A 638 -28.31 -17.96 20.10
N LEU A 639 -28.35 -18.68 21.23
CA LEU A 639 -27.49 -19.84 21.49
C LEU A 639 -27.74 -20.95 20.47
N ASP A 640 -29.00 -21.27 20.20
CA ASP A 640 -29.39 -22.28 19.22
C ASP A 640 -28.93 -21.88 17.81
N TYR A 641 -29.06 -20.59 17.45
CA TYR A 641 -28.54 -20.08 16.19
C TYR A 641 -27.02 -20.23 16.10
N ILE A 642 -26.28 -19.75 17.11
CA ILE A 642 -24.82 -19.85 17.15
C ILE A 642 -24.37 -21.32 17.10
N ASN A 643 -25.03 -22.21 17.86
CA ASN A 643 -24.74 -23.65 17.84
C ASN A 643 -25.14 -24.34 16.54
N SER A 644 -26.06 -23.78 15.74
CA SER A 644 -26.36 -24.31 14.42
C SER A 644 -25.28 -23.96 13.38
N ILE A 645 -24.54 -22.87 13.62
CA ILE A 645 -23.53 -22.35 12.68
C ILE A 645 -22.11 -22.76 13.10
N VAL A 646 -21.79 -22.86 14.38
CA VAL A 646 -20.44 -23.25 14.84
C VAL A 646 -20.00 -24.64 14.33
N PRO A 647 -20.84 -25.69 14.32
CA PRO A 647 -20.50 -26.99 13.73
C PRO A 647 -20.39 -27.00 12.21
N SER A 648 -21.09 -26.07 11.52
CA SER A 648 -21.01 -25.94 10.06
C SER A 648 -19.81 -25.12 9.60
N ILE A 649 -19.18 -24.40 10.52
CA ILE A 649 -17.98 -23.60 10.27
C ILE A 649 -16.69 -24.35 10.68
N GLY A 650 -16.78 -25.37 11.53
CA GLY A 650 -15.64 -26.14 12.06
C GLY A 650 -15.26 -27.45 11.35
N ARG A 651 -15.64 -27.64 10.07
CA ARG A 651 -15.27 -28.82 9.26
C ARG A 651 -14.46 -28.46 8.03
#